data_AF-A0A1R0ZY63-F1
#
_entry.id   AF-A0A1R0ZY63-F1
#
_cell.length_a   1.000
_cell.length_b   1.000
_cell.length_c   1.000
_cell.angle_alpha   90.00
_cell.angle_beta   90.00
_cell.angle_gamma   90.00
#
_symmetry.space_group_name_H-M   'P 1'
#
loop_
_entity.id
_entity.type
_entity.pdbx_description
1 polymer ?
#
loop_
_entity_poly.entity_id
_entity_poly.type
_entity_poly.pdbx_seq_one_letter_code
_entity_poly.pdbx_strand_id
1 'polypeptide(L)'
;MIIIMNSDWTTQVLEKFAYKRSLASLREEQLFSVFQQPLSADEQFALQFLYAYMPLNDLADYNGELFLSHVRASLAIRNKVPWGSTVSDHLFYHFVLPYRVNNENIEDIRNLLFNELFDRVRGLSMEDAILETNYWCHEKATYIGNDQRTVSPLTIIRTTLGRCGEQSTLAVAALRSIGIPARQCYTPRWAHCDSNHAWVEAWADGRWHFLGACEPEAKLDQGWFSAPAKRAMLVNTRVPSNYAGPEEITLQHPWYTEINLLDNYAVNKTITIKVLNQAGSPSSAKVHFQLYNYAEFSTIVTKTTDQAGQVTLTTGLGSLYIHAVGEEGWGSILIHTGDANEFTMVMSKEEVRGGISDIDMIPPLSVDSKLTSAATEQEKQKNSERIQEGSQIRAAYEATFVSLEQSSQLADQLSLNGDRVWNVLQKARGNSHEIYAFLQNQSPIYGEWPLLLLESLHEKDLTDTFQITLDDHLLGSLPLIESQDTDLDKSFTSKYLLCPRIHYEMIAPYKHRFQERYSEAEKELYRGQPEAMYERLAGEFEIIEGMNHYNGSATPLGSFELQKGDRLCFHILLIATARSLGIPARLEPTDLRPQYFMLSHWTDFCSEGTSAPALGYVHFIKDIAADVEEAAYFHNFTIARWTKGMYHTQMLLFGKKDVFDTPIELVCGQYRLITGTRLPSGTVKVRLAYFDISPSTTTKLTLSFRSKDMEIPILASLSADAMDKELFFPQISMKAAVQPRGAVIAWIEPDREPSKHLLRELRELAPAFEAWNGQVILTAGEDKLTASFSLEQDAALPRNASFHLDQSYAGLNLFQPLVVPKRMEQFPILFVLDNVGRIRYMSEGYKLGIGKEALDAIHAIANSHQEID
;
A
#
# COMPACT_ATOMS: atom_id res chain seq x y z
N MET A 1 5.23 -16.92 35.80
CA MET A 1 5.25 -15.76 36.71
C MET A 1 3.88 -15.13 36.54
N ILE A 2 3.00 -15.14 37.57
CA ILE A 2 1.62 -14.64 37.42
C ILE A 2 1.69 -13.19 36.94
N ILE A 3 1.29 -12.98 35.69
CA ILE A 3 1.23 -11.68 35.02
C ILE A 3 0.21 -10.82 35.77
N ILE A 4 0.68 -9.73 36.38
CA ILE A 4 -0.17 -8.84 37.18
C ILE A 4 -0.66 -7.72 36.27
N MET A 5 -1.78 -7.96 35.57
CA MET A 5 -2.61 -6.90 35.02
C MET A 5 -3.86 -6.73 35.89
N ASN A 6 -4.55 -5.58 35.78
CA ASN A 6 -5.77 -5.29 36.55
C ASN A 6 -6.86 -6.37 36.30
N SER A 7 -7.68 -6.67 37.32
CA SER A 7 -8.74 -7.69 37.27
C SER A 7 -9.76 -7.45 36.17
N ASP A 8 -10.06 -6.18 35.88
CA ASP A 8 -11.07 -5.81 34.88
C ASP A 8 -10.61 -6.14 33.46
N TRP A 9 -9.34 -5.89 33.13
CA TRP A 9 -8.76 -6.23 31.83
C TRP A 9 -8.72 -7.75 31.62
N THR A 10 -8.31 -8.49 32.65
CA THR A 10 -8.31 -9.96 32.62
C THR A 10 -9.72 -10.51 32.37
N THR A 11 -10.72 -9.95 33.06
CA THR A 11 -12.13 -10.33 32.89
C THR A 11 -12.60 -10.05 31.46
N GLN A 12 -12.33 -8.86 30.93
CA GLN A 12 -12.67 -8.48 29.56
C GLN A 12 -12.03 -9.43 28.52
N VAL A 13 -10.77 -9.81 28.70
CA VAL A 13 -10.08 -10.78 27.82
C VAL A 13 -10.81 -12.12 27.83
N LEU A 14 -11.15 -12.64 29.01
CA LEU A 14 -11.82 -13.94 29.14
C LEU A 14 -13.24 -13.94 28.56
N GLU A 15 -13.99 -12.84 28.73
CA GLU A 15 -15.31 -12.66 28.12
C GLU A 15 -15.24 -12.65 26.59
N LYS A 16 -14.27 -11.92 26.03
CA LYS A 16 -14.03 -11.88 24.59
C LYS A 16 -13.58 -13.22 24.03
N PHE A 17 -12.71 -13.92 24.75
CA PHE A 17 -12.31 -15.28 24.40
C PHE A 17 -13.51 -16.22 24.35
N ALA A 18 -14.38 -16.18 25.37
CA ALA A 18 -15.59 -17.01 25.40
C ALA A 18 -16.53 -16.69 24.22
N TYR A 19 -16.68 -15.40 23.89
CA TYR A 19 -17.43 -14.98 22.70
C TYR A 19 -16.81 -15.52 21.41
N LYS A 20 -15.50 -15.41 21.23
CA LYS A 20 -14.77 -15.90 20.04
C LYS A 20 -14.86 -17.41 19.88
N ARG A 21 -14.84 -18.16 20.99
CA ARG A 21 -15.07 -19.61 20.99
C ARG A 21 -16.50 -19.97 20.58
N SER A 22 -17.50 -19.29 21.14
CA SER A 22 -18.89 -19.48 20.71
C SER A 22 -19.09 -19.13 19.24
N LEU A 23 -18.38 -18.12 18.75
CA LEU A 23 -18.47 -17.68 17.36
C LEU A 23 -17.95 -18.75 16.40
N ALA A 24 -16.81 -19.37 16.73
CA ALA A 24 -16.11 -20.36 15.93
C ALA A 24 -16.45 -21.82 16.32
N SER A 25 -17.68 -22.07 16.79
CA SER A 25 -18.11 -23.39 17.27
C SER A 25 -18.04 -24.50 16.21
N LEU A 26 -18.15 -24.16 14.92
CA LEU A 26 -18.01 -25.11 13.81
C LEU A 26 -16.55 -25.54 13.57
N ARG A 27 -15.58 -24.79 14.10
CA ARG A 27 -14.15 -25.11 14.07
C ARG A 27 -13.61 -25.37 15.49
N GLU A 28 -14.46 -25.84 16.40
CA GLU A 28 -14.12 -26.03 17.82
C GLU A 28 -12.90 -26.96 18.00
N GLU A 29 -12.85 -28.06 17.24
CA GLU A 29 -11.76 -29.03 17.31
C GLU A 29 -10.44 -28.45 16.78
N GLN A 30 -10.48 -27.81 15.61
CA GLN A 30 -9.32 -27.25 14.92
C GLN A 30 -8.70 -26.08 15.68
N LEU A 31 -9.53 -25.29 16.37
CA LEU A 31 -9.08 -24.07 17.05
C LEU A 31 -8.82 -24.26 18.54
N PHE A 32 -9.62 -25.07 19.26
CA PHE A 32 -9.62 -25.06 20.73
C PHE A 32 -9.19 -26.39 21.37
N SER A 33 -8.92 -27.45 20.60
CA SER A 33 -8.37 -28.71 21.15
C SER A 33 -7.03 -28.51 21.87
N VAL A 34 -6.25 -27.50 21.49
CA VAL A 34 -5.01 -27.10 22.18
C VAL A 34 -5.17 -26.80 23.67
N PHE A 35 -6.37 -26.37 24.12
CA PHE A 35 -6.65 -26.13 25.54
C PHE A 35 -6.87 -27.41 26.36
N GLN A 36 -6.97 -28.57 25.70
CA GLN A 36 -7.06 -29.88 26.37
C GLN A 36 -5.68 -30.46 26.71
N GLN A 37 -4.63 -29.87 26.16
CA GLN A 37 -3.24 -30.25 26.45
C GLN A 37 -2.77 -29.60 27.77
N PRO A 38 -1.70 -30.11 28.41
CA PRO A 38 -1.11 -29.46 29.57
C PRO A 38 -0.58 -28.06 29.21
N LEU A 39 -1.15 -27.02 29.83
CA LEU A 39 -0.73 -25.63 29.68
C LEU A 39 -0.37 -25.04 31.06
N SER A 40 0.71 -24.26 31.10
CA SER A 40 0.97 -23.37 32.22
C SER A 40 -0.05 -22.22 32.25
N ALA A 41 -0.20 -21.56 33.41
CA ALA A 41 -1.11 -20.41 33.53
C ALA A 41 -0.76 -19.27 32.55
N ASP A 42 0.54 -19.05 32.32
CA ASP A 42 1.02 -18.00 31.41
C ASP A 42 0.72 -18.36 29.94
N GLU A 43 0.93 -19.63 29.53
CA GLU A 43 0.56 -20.11 28.19
C GLU A 43 -0.94 -20.01 27.95
N GLN A 44 -1.74 -20.48 28.92
CA GLN A 44 -3.20 -20.47 28.83
C GLN A 44 -3.73 -19.04 28.65
N PHE A 45 -3.30 -18.11 29.50
CA PHE A 45 -3.78 -16.73 29.43
C PHE A 45 -3.27 -16.00 28.19
N ALA A 46 -2.00 -16.18 27.80
CA ALA A 46 -1.46 -15.60 26.57
C ALA A 46 -2.20 -16.09 25.32
N LEU A 47 -2.54 -17.38 25.26
CA LEU A 47 -3.33 -17.94 24.17
C LEU A 47 -4.77 -17.39 24.16
N GLN A 48 -5.42 -17.31 25.33
CA GLN A 48 -6.75 -16.69 25.46
C GLN A 48 -6.75 -15.22 25.02
N PHE A 49 -5.70 -14.47 25.36
CA PHE A 49 -5.51 -13.09 24.92
C PHE A 49 -5.43 -12.98 23.39
N LEU A 50 -4.64 -13.84 22.73
CA LEU A 50 -4.56 -13.84 21.27
C LEU A 50 -5.93 -14.11 20.63
N TYR A 51 -6.68 -15.07 21.15
CA TYR A 51 -8.01 -15.43 20.62
C TYR A 51 -9.05 -14.34 20.88
N ALA A 52 -9.01 -13.68 22.03
CA ALA A 52 -9.94 -12.61 22.39
C ALA A 52 -9.94 -11.47 21.36
N TYR A 53 -8.79 -11.20 20.74
CA TYR A 53 -8.58 -10.14 19.76
C TYR A 53 -8.20 -10.66 18.37
N MET A 54 -8.41 -11.95 18.11
CA MET A 54 -8.15 -12.57 16.81
C MET A 54 -9.13 -12.04 15.76
N PRO A 55 -8.68 -11.59 14.58
CA PRO A 55 -9.55 -11.27 13.45
C PRO A 55 -10.46 -12.44 13.07
N LEU A 56 -11.62 -12.15 12.49
CA LEU A 56 -12.53 -13.20 12.03
C LEU A 56 -11.88 -14.08 10.95
N ASN A 57 -11.08 -13.46 10.08
CA ASN A 57 -10.38 -14.19 9.03
C ASN A 57 -9.37 -15.20 9.60
N ASP A 58 -8.73 -14.88 10.72
CA ASP A 58 -7.74 -15.78 11.33
C ASP A 58 -8.41 -16.97 12.03
N LEU A 59 -9.62 -16.78 12.58
CA LEU A 59 -10.48 -17.89 13.05
C LEU A 59 -10.94 -18.79 11.90
N ALA A 60 -11.06 -18.25 10.69
CA ALA A 60 -11.47 -19.00 9.51
C ALA A 60 -10.31 -19.82 8.93
N ASP A 61 -9.10 -19.27 8.88
CA ASP A 61 -8.01 -19.83 8.06
C ASP A 61 -6.98 -20.66 8.83
N TYR A 62 -6.81 -20.46 10.14
CA TYR A 62 -5.73 -21.11 10.91
C TYR A 62 -6.25 -22.04 12.01
N ASN A 63 -5.33 -22.83 12.59
CA ASN A 63 -5.60 -23.82 13.64
C ASN A 63 -4.86 -23.48 14.94
N GLY A 64 -5.30 -24.04 16.06
CA GLY A 64 -4.79 -23.67 17.39
C GLY A 64 -3.31 -23.97 17.63
N GLU A 65 -2.76 -24.99 16.96
CA GLU A 65 -1.35 -25.39 17.09
C GLU A 65 -0.40 -24.25 16.69
N LEU A 66 -0.75 -23.49 15.65
CA LEU A 66 0.02 -22.34 15.17
C LEU A 66 0.18 -21.29 16.29
N PHE A 67 -0.93 -20.96 16.95
CA PHE A 67 -0.94 -19.94 18.00
C PHE A 67 -0.31 -20.44 19.31
N LEU A 68 -0.50 -21.71 19.66
CA LEU A 68 0.17 -22.31 20.82
C LEU A 68 1.70 -22.37 20.62
N SER A 69 2.16 -22.73 19.42
CA SER A 69 3.59 -22.70 19.06
C SER A 69 4.16 -21.29 19.25
N HIS A 70 3.46 -20.28 18.71
CA HIS A 70 3.85 -18.87 18.83
C HIS A 70 3.89 -18.37 20.30
N VAL A 71 2.91 -18.74 21.12
CA VAL A 71 2.88 -18.39 22.56
C VAL A 71 4.05 -19.01 23.30
N ARG A 72 4.28 -20.32 23.11
CA ARG A 72 5.40 -21.05 23.72
C ARG A 72 6.74 -20.44 23.36
N ALA A 73 6.94 -20.15 22.07
CA ALA A 73 8.14 -19.50 21.59
C ALA A 73 8.31 -18.12 22.24
N SER A 74 7.28 -17.28 22.24
CA SER A 74 7.34 -15.92 22.80
C SER A 74 7.68 -15.90 24.30
N LEU A 75 7.08 -16.80 25.09
CA LEU A 75 7.38 -16.93 26.52
C LEU A 75 8.79 -17.48 26.78
N ALA A 76 9.23 -18.48 26.00
CA ALA A 76 10.58 -19.03 26.11
C ALA A 76 11.65 -17.98 25.75
N ILE A 77 11.43 -17.21 24.70
CA ILE A 77 12.31 -16.12 24.24
C ILE A 77 12.40 -15.03 25.30
N ARG A 78 11.27 -14.62 25.89
CA ARG A 78 11.24 -13.64 26.98
C ARG A 78 12.16 -14.03 28.14
N ASN A 79 12.28 -15.32 28.45
CA ASN A 79 13.16 -15.80 29.52
C ASN A 79 14.64 -15.93 29.11
N LYS A 80 14.95 -15.84 27.81
CA LYS A 80 16.32 -16.01 27.28
C LYS A 80 17.01 -14.70 26.94
N VAL A 81 16.26 -13.70 26.46
CA VAL A 81 16.84 -12.45 25.96
C VAL A 81 17.25 -11.51 27.11
N PRO A 82 18.35 -10.74 26.97
CA PRO A 82 18.87 -9.92 28.07
C PRO A 82 17.90 -8.87 28.63
N TRP A 83 17.02 -8.34 27.77
CA TRP A 83 16.02 -7.32 28.12
C TRP A 83 14.65 -7.91 28.50
N GLY A 84 14.51 -9.23 28.56
CA GLY A 84 13.22 -9.89 28.78
C GLY A 84 12.53 -9.51 30.09
N SER A 85 13.32 -9.19 31.12
CA SER A 85 12.84 -8.67 32.41
C SER A 85 12.59 -7.17 32.43
N THR A 86 13.17 -6.41 31.50
CA THR A 86 12.97 -4.95 31.36
C THR A 86 11.65 -4.64 30.65
N VAL A 87 11.23 -5.51 29.72
CA VAL A 87 9.95 -5.41 29.03
C VAL A 87 8.81 -5.78 29.99
N SER A 88 7.98 -4.79 30.32
CA SER A 88 6.81 -4.97 31.18
C SER A 88 5.77 -5.89 30.55
N ASP A 89 4.90 -6.48 31.37
CA ASP A 89 3.77 -7.27 30.86
C ASP A 89 2.90 -6.46 29.91
N HIS A 90 2.67 -5.17 30.21
CA HIS A 90 1.93 -4.27 29.35
C HIS A 90 2.54 -4.13 27.95
N LEU A 91 3.88 -3.97 27.86
CA LEU A 91 4.56 -3.91 26.57
C LEU A 91 4.59 -5.28 25.88
N PHE A 92 4.78 -6.36 26.64
CA PHE A 92 4.81 -7.71 26.10
C PHE A 92 3.49 -8.07 25.41
N TYR A 93 2.35 -7.91 26.09
CA TYR A 93 1.03 -8.27 25.56
C TYR A 93 0.61 -7.45 24.35
N HIS A 94 0.98 -6.18 24.28
CA HIS A 94 0.51 -5.28 23.23
C HIS A 94 1.49 -5.12 22.07
N PHE A 95 2.79 -5.39 22.27
CA PHE A 95 3.82 -5.06 21.28
C PHE A 95 4.89 -6.14 21.07
N VAL A 96 4.85 -7.28 21.77
CA VAL A 96 5.73 -8.45 21.53
C VAL A 96 4.93 -9.69 21.14
N LEU A 97 3.93 -10.02 21.95
CA LEU A 97 3.08 -11.20 21.81
C LEU A 97 2.19 -11.20 20.56
N PRO A 98 1.64 -10.07 20.06
CA PRO A 98 0.80 -10.10 18.88
C PRO A 98 1.54 -10.69 17.67
N TYR A 99 0.94 -11.71 17.05
CA TYR A 99 1.51 -12.42 15.91
C TYR A 99 1.37 -11.64 14.60
N ARG A 100 0.31 -10.82 14.50
CA ARG A 100 -0.02 -10.02 13.31
C ARG A 100 0.54 -8.60 13.40
N VAL A 101 0.90 -8.04 12.25
CA VAL A 101 1.36 -6.66 12.06
C VAL A 101 0.47 -5.89 11.08
N ASN A 102 0.03 -6.52 10.00
CA ASN A 102 -0.81 -5.98 8.94
C ASN A 102 -1.80 -7.06 8.43
N ASN A 103 -2.21 -7.04 7.16
CA ASN A 103 -3.07 -8.05 6.52
C ASN A 103 -2.30 -9.24 5.91
N GLU A 104 -1.10 -9.57 6.42
CA GLU A 104 -0.28 -10.68 5.92
C GLU A 104 -0.87 -12.08 6.17
N ASN A 105 -0.37 -13.07 5.45
CA ASN A 105 -0.57 -14.48 5.80
C ASN A 105 0.19 -14.81 7.10
N ILE A 106 -0.42 -15.60 7.99
CA ILE A 106 0.21 -16.00 9.26
C ILE A 106 0.92 -17.34 9.10
N GLU A 107 2.19 -17.36 9.48
CA GLU A 107 3.05 -18.54 9.43
C GLU A 107 3.78 -18.71 10.78
N ASP A 108 4.23 -19.92 11.09
CA ASP A 108 5.04 -20.17 12.29
C ASP A 108 6.50 -19.72 12.07
N ILE A 109 6.72 -18.42 12.30
CA ILE A 109 7.99 -17.76 11.97
C ILE A 109 8.88 -17.50 13.20
N ARG A 110 8.31 -17.49 14.40
CA ARG A 110 8.97 -16.89 15.57
C ARG A 110 10.31 -17.57 15.90
N ASN A 111 10.32 -18.90 15.95
CA ASN A 111 11.55 -19.65 16.24
C ASN A 111 12.57 -19.54 15.11
N LEU A 112 12.13 -19.49 13.85
CA LEU A 112 13.02 -19.33 12.69
C LEU A 112 13.78 -18.01 12.77
N LEU A 113 13.05 -16.91 13.01
CA LEU A 113 13.64 -15.58 13.14
C LEU A 113 14.54 -15.47 14.38
N PHE A 114 14.11 -16.02 15.52
CA PHE A 114 14.92 -16.02 16.73
C PHE A 114 16.27 -16.73 16.53
N ASN A 115 16.27 -17.88 15.85
CA ASN A 115 17.49 -18.65 15.59
C ASN A 115 18.47 -17.91 14.67
N GLU A 116 17.97 -17.13 13.71
CA GLU A 116 18.82 -16.30 12.83
C GLU A 116 19.41 -15.08 13.56
N LEU A 117 18.68 -14.51 14.52
CA LEU A 117 19.01 -13.21 15.12
C LEU A 117 19.69 -13.29 16.49
N PHE A 118 19.34 -14.27 17.33
CA PHE A 118 19.72 -14.25 18.75
C PHE A 118 21.23 -14.19 18.98
N ASP A 119 22.01 -14.97 18.23
CA ASP A 119 23.47 -14.96 18.36
C ASP A 119 24.12 -13.63 17.93
N ARG A 120 23.47 -12.88 17.02
CA ARG A 120 23.91 -11.55 16.61
C ARG A 120 23.67 -10.49 17.68
N VAL A 121 22.59 -10.63 18.47
CA VAL A 121 22.10 -9.56 19.36
C VAL A 121 22.30 -9.80 20.85
N ARG A 122 22.56 -11.03 21.30
CA ARG A 122 22.59 -11.38 22.75
C ARG A 122 23.60 -10.60 23.59
N GLY A 123 24.63 -10.02 22.97
CA GLY A 123 25.66 -9.22 23.64
C GLY A 123 25.50 -7.71 23.47
N LEU A 124 24.42 -7.26 22.82
CA LEU A 124 24.19 -5.86 22.47
C LEU A 124 23.23 -5.17 23.45
N SER A 125 23.26 -3.84 23.45
CA SER A 125 22.19 -3.03 24.05
C SER A 125 20.88 -3.20 23.28
N MET A 126 19.74 -2.78 23.84
CA MET A 126 18.47 -2.82 23.09
C MET A 126 18.54 -1.97 21.82
N GLU A 127 19.11 -0.76 21.91
CA GLU A 127 19.27 0.14 20.75
C GLU A 127 20.14 -0.50 19.65
N ASP A 128 21.30 -1.05 20.02
CA ASP A 128 22.20 -1.73 19.07
C ASP A 128 21.57 -3.01 18.49
N ALA A 129 20.79 -3.75 19.29
CA ALA A 129 20.06 -4.92 18.83
C ALA A 129 18.98 -4.55 17.79
N ILE A 130 18.32 -3.40 17.94
CA ILE A 130 17.37 -2.88 16.95
C ILE A 130 18.09 -2.58 15.63
N LEU A 131 19.23 -1.88 15.69
CA LEU A 131 20.04 -1.57 14.51
C LEU A 131 20.56 -2.84 13.83
N GLU A 132 21.11 -3.79 14.59
CA GLU A 132 21.59 -5.08 14.08
C GLU A 132 20.47 -5.89 13.40
N THR A 133 19.28 -5.89 14.01
CA THR A 133 18.11 -6.55 13.42
C THR A 133 17.71 -5.90 12.10
N ASN A 134 17.82 -4.57 11.98
CA ASN A 134 17.48 -3.88 10.74
C ASN A 134 18.53 -4.11 9.63
N TYR A 135 19.82 -4.25 9.98
CA TYR A 135 20.82 -4.74 9.03
C TYR A 135 20.48 -6.15 8.53
N TRP A 136 20.08 -7.06 9.43
CA TRP A 136 19.60 -8.38 9.01
C TRP A 136 18.38 -8.29 8.10
N CYS A 137 17.41 -7.42 8.38
CA CYS A 137 16.27 -7.21 7.48
C CYS A 137 16.72 -6.72 6.09
N HIS A 138 17.72 -5.83 6.03
CA HIS A 138 18.31 -5.38 4.77
C HIS A 138 19.00 -6.52 4.00
N GLU A 139 19.69 -7.44 4.68
CA GLU A 139 20.25 -8.66 4.05
C GLU A 139 19.17 -9.50 3.36
N LYS A 140 17.92 -9.45 3.84
CA LYS A 140 16.82 -10.28 3.32
C LYS A 140 16.00 -9.60 2.24
N ALA A 141 15.79 -8.28 2.31
CA ALA A 141 14.83 -7.62 1.41
C ALA A 141 15.15 -6.15 1.08
N THR A 142 14.59 -5.67 -0.03
CA THR A 142 14.61 -4.27 -0.47
C THR A 142 13.27 -3.83 -1.07
N TYR A 143 13.10 -2.54 -1.30
CA TYR A 143 11.83 -1.96 -1.74
C TYR A 143 11.47 -2.27 -3.20
N ILE A 144 10.19 -2.60 -3.42
CA ILE A 144 9.49 -2.52 -4.71
C ILE A 144 8.06 -1.99 -4.50
N GLY A 145 7.54 -1.23 -5.47
CA GLY A 145 6.11 -0.88 -5.51
C GLY A 145 5.30 -2.01 -6.15
N ASN A 146 4.18 -2.41 -5.55
CA ASN A 146 3.28 -3.44 -6.08
C ASN A 146 1.86 -3.27 -5.49
N ASP A 147 0.96 -4.25 -5.66
CA ASP A 147 -0.42 -4.22 -5.17
C ASP A 147 -0.58 -4.07 -3.63
N GLN A 148 -1.83 -3.90 -3.18
CA GLN A 148 -2.18 -3.63 -1.79
C GLN A 148 -2.06 -4.81 -0.82
N ARG A 149 -1.93 -6.05 -1.29
CA ARG A 149 -1.75 -7.23 -0.42
C ARG A 149 -0.43 -7.09 0.35
N THR A 150 -0.39 -7.49 1.62
CA THR A 150 0.88 -7.64 2.36
C THR A 150 1.25 -9.12 2.32
N VAL A 151 2.40 -9.48 1.80
CA VAL A 151 2.93 -10.85 1.93
C VAL A 151 3.47 -11.10 3.34
N SER A 152 3.61 -12.37 3.72
CA SER A 152 4.17 -12.75 5.03
C SER A 152 5.67 -12.44 5.15
N PRO A 153 6.22 -12.38 6.38
CA PRO A 153 7.66 -12.29 6.62
C PRO A 153 8.49 -13.36 5.91
N LEU A 154 8.00 -14.60 5.77
CA LEU A 154 8.76 -15.62 5.03
C LEU A 154 8.70 -15.40 3.53
N THR A 155 7.57 -14.94 2.99
CA THR A 155 7.48 -14.61 1.57
C THR A 155 8.40 -13.46 1.20
N ILE A 156 8.46 -12.37 1.97
CA ILE A 156 9.40 -11.27 1.68
C ILE A 156 10.87 -11.72 1.77
N ILE A 157 11.24 -12.57 2.73
CA ILE A 157 12.59 -13.17 2.78
C ILE A 157 12.85 -14.02 1.52
N ARG A 158 11.85 -14.77 1.07
CA ARG A 158 11.95 -15.63 -0.12
C ARG A 158 12.11 -14.82 -1.41
N THR A 159 11.35 -13.74 -1.56
CA THR A 159 11.27 -12.94 -2.80
C THR A 159 12.29 -11.81 -2.88
N THR A 160 12.87 -11.46 -1.73
CA THR A 160 13.78 -10.32 -1.49
C THR A 160 13.18 -8.94 -1.73
N LEU A 161 11.88 -8.85 -1.99
CA LEU A 161 11.21 -7.64 -2.41
C LEU A 161 9.92 -7.43 -1.63
N GLY A 162 9.70 -6.21 -1.16
CA GLY A 162 8.43 -5.83 -0.55
C GLY A 162 8.20 -4.31 -0.52
N ARG A 163 6.93 -3.90 -0.51
CA ARG A 163 6.55 -2.50 -0.29
C ARG A 163 6.81 -2.08 1.16
N CYS A 164 6.71 -0.78 1.46
CA CYS A 164 6.93 -0.24 2.80
C CYS A 164 6.14 -0.98 3.90
N GLY A 165 4.90 -1.39 3.62
CA GLY A 165 4.08 -2.20 4.53
C GLY A 165 4.60 -3.63 4.76
N GLU A 166 5.18 -4.28 3.75
CA GLU A 166 5.73 -5.64 3.85
C GLU A 166 7.09 -5.63 4.56
N GLN A 167 7.94 -4.65 4.23
CA GLN A 167 9.23 -4.44 4.90
C GLN A 167 9.04 -4.14 6.40
N SER A 168 8.10 -3.27 6.76
CA SER A 168 7.80 -2.98 8.16
C SER A 168 7.13 -4.16 8.88
N THR A 169 6.33 -4.98 8.19
CA THR A 169 5.85 -6.27 8.73
C THR A 169 7.01 -7.22 9.07
N LEU A 170 8.00 -7.37 8.17
CA LEU A 170 9.20 -8.17 8.46
C LEU A 170 9.99 -7.64 9.65
N ALA A 171 10.29 -6.33 9.66
CA ALA A 171 11.09 -5.72 10.72
C ALA A 171 10.41 -5.83 12.10
N VAL A 172 9.09 -5.60 12.19
CA VAL A 172 8.34 -5.82 13.43
C VAL A 172 8.37 -7.29 13.84
N ALA A 173 8.17 -8.22 12.91
CA ALA A 173 8.20 -9.65 13.22
C ALA A 173 9.59 -10.09 13.75
N ALA A 174 10.66 -9.58 13.13
CA ALA A 174 12.05 -9.82 13.51
C ALA A 174 12.37 -9.27 14.91
N LEU A 175 12.05 -8.01 15.19
CA LEU A 175 12.26 -7.38 16.50
C LEU A 175 11.49 -8.10 17.61
N ARG A 176 10.21 -8.41 17.36
CA ARG A 176 9.39 -9.15 18.32
C ARG A 176 9.90 -10.58 18.52
N SER A 177 10.55 -11.19 17.52
CA SER A 177 11.14 -12.54 17.65
C SER A 177 12.33 -12.59 18.60
N ILE A 178 12.96 -11.46 18.88
CA ILE A 178 14.01 -11.31 19.91
C ILE A 178 13.48 -10.60 21.16
N GLY A 179 12.16 -10.54 21.35
CA GLY A 179 11.52 -9.98 22.55
C GLY A 179 11.58 -8.46 22.67
N ILE A 180 11.88 -7.73 21.60
CA ILE A 180 11.84 -6.25 21.58
C ILE A 180 10.41 -5.80 21.23
N PRO A 181 9.77 -4.94 22.03
CA PRO A 181 8.46 -4.37 21.70
C PRO A 181 8.55 -3.52 20.43
N ALA A 182 7.73 -3.82 19.44
CA ALA A 182 7.74 -3.12 18.15
C ALA A 182 6.34 -2.95 17.57
N ARG A 183 6.13 -1.88 16.80
CA ARG A 183 4.87 -1.57 16.11
C ARG A 183 5.12 -0.96 14.73
N GLN A 184 4.23 -1.27 13.78
CA GLN A 184 4.22 -0.64 12.46
C GLN A 184 3.53 0.73 12.60
N CYS A 185 4.21 1.78 12.16
CA CYS A 185 3.70 3.14 12.11
C CYS A 185 3.29 3.47 10.68
N TYR A 186 2.26 4.30 10.52
CA TYR A 186 1.69 4.58 9.22
C TYR A 186 1.20 6.03 9.14
N THR A 187 1.51 6.70 8.03
CA THR A 187 0.78 7.89 7.61
C THR A 187 -0.22 7.49 6.53
N PRO A 188 -1.55 7.62 6.77
CA PRO A 188 -2.54 7.14 5.82
C PRO A 188 -2.49 7.85 4.49
N ARG A 189 -2.18 9.15 4.49
CA ARG A 189 -1.94 9.95 3.29
C ARG A 189 -0.98 11.08 3.62
N TRP A 190 -0.04 11.37 2.73
CA TRP A 190 0.74 12.60 2.81
C TRP A 190 -0.14 13.81 2.45
N ALA A 191 0.03 14.91 3.18
CA ALA A 191 -0.63 16.18 2.81
C ALA A 191 0.06 16.87 1.62
N HIS A 192 1.36 16.60 1.42
CA HIS A 192 2.22 17.34 0.50
C HIS A 192 2.49 16.63 -0.84
N CYS A 193 2.17 15.33 -0.96
CA CYS A 193 2.26 14.57 -2.20
C CYS A 193 1.23 13.42 -2.20
N ASP A 194 0.99 12.82 -3.36
CA ASP A 194 0.06 11.70 -3.52
C ASP A 194 0.73 10.37 -3.15
N SER A 195 0.67 9.98 -1.87
CA SER A 195 1.12 8.66 -1.40
C SER A 195 0.72 8.42 0.05
N ASN A 196 1.18 7.29 0.57
CA ASN A 196 1.22 6.95 1.99
C ASN A 196 2.59 6.34 2.31
N HIS A 197 2.89 6.10 3.58
CA HIS A 197 4.12 5.41 3.94
C HIS A 197 3.99 4.69 5.29
N ALA A 198 4.67 3.55 5.41
CA ALA A 198 4.71 2.73 6.62
C ALA A 198 6.17 2.48 7.04
N TRP A 199 6.45 2.56 8.33
CA TRP A 199 7.75 2.29 8.93
C TRP A 199 7.58 1.63 10.31
N VAL A 200 8.63 1.59 11.14
CA VAL A 200 8.60 0.89 12.44
C VAL A 200 8.97 1.81 13.59
N GLU A 201 8.29 1.64 14.72
CA GLU A 201 8.79 2.05 16.03
C GLU A 201 9.14 0.83 16.88
N ALA A 202 10.28 0.91 17.58
CA ALA A 202 10.78 -0.10 18.50
C ALA A 202 11.07 0.53 19.87
N TRP A 203 10.77 -0.20 20.95
CA TRP A 203 10.99 0.29 22.30
C TRP A 203 12.35 -0.16 22.83
N ALA A 204 13.15 0.78 23.31
CA ALA A 204 14.40 0.53 23.99
C ALA A 204 14.49 1.39 25.25
N ASP A 205 14.80 0.77 26.40
CA ASP A 205 15.20 1.44 27.64
C ASP A 205 14.30 2.63 28.06
N GLY A 206 12.99 2.49 27.94
CA GLY A 206 12.02 3.48 28.39
C GLY A 206 11.41 4.37 27.31
N ARG A 207 11.90 4.32 26.07
CA ARG A 207 11.42 5.17 24.96
C ARG A 207 11.16 4.41 23.67
N TRP A 208 10.24 4.94 22.86
CA TRP A 208 10.01 4.49 21.50
C TRP A 208 10.97 5.21 20.56
N HIS A 209 11.50 4.46 19.59
CA HIS A 209 12.40 4.92 18.55
C HIS A 209 11.86 4.56 17.19
N PHE A 210 11.96 5.46 16.22
CA PHE A 210 11.59 5.12 14.85
C PHE A 210 12.80 4.67 14.02
N LEU A 211 12.52 3.83 13.02
CA LEU A 211 13.49 3.36 12.04
C LEU A 211 12.80 3.04 10.71
N GLY A 212 13.55 3.21 9.60
CA GLY A 212 13.16 2.64 8.32
C GLY A 212 13.25 1.12 8.34
N ALA A 213 12.35 0.43 7.65
CA ALA A 213 12.31 -1.03 7.67
C ALA A 213 13.10 -1.61 6.49
N CYS A 214 14.10 -2.45 6.76
CA CYS A 214 15.08 -2.93 5.76
C CYS A 214 15.94 -1.80 5.16
N GLU A 215 15.92 -0.63 5.78
CA GLU A 215 16.60 0.60 5.37
C GLU A 215 17.42 1.13 6.56
N PRO A 216 18.51 0.43 6.94
CA PRO A 216 19.26 0.76 8.14
C PRO A 216 19.93 2.13 8.03
N GLU A 217 19.88 2.84 9.14
CA GLU A 217 20.64 4.06 9.38
C GLU A 217 21.72 3.81 10.43
N ALA A 218 22.71 4.68 10.49
CA ALA A 218 23.78 4.58 11.47
C ALA A 218 23.29 4.73 12.93
N LYS A 219 22.13 5.39 13.14
CA LYS A 219 21.49 5.60 14.44
C LYS A 219 19.97 5.46 14.32
N LEU A 220 19.33 5.12 15.43
CA LEU A 220 17.88 5.19 15.57
C LEU A 220 17.39 6.63 15.44
N ASP A 221 16.08 6.79 15.21
CA ASP A 221 15.42 8.07 14.97
C ASP A 221 15.98 8.79 13.72
N GLN A 222 16.35 8.00 12.72
CA GLN A 222 16.78 8.47 11.41
C GLN A 222 16.12 7.66 10.30
N GLY A 223 15.93 8.29 9.16
CA GLY A 223 15.40 7.68 7.94
C GLY A 223 15.00 8.75 6.93
N TRP A 224 15.01 8.43 5.64
CA TRP A 224 14.71 9.38 4.57
C TRP A 224 13.32 10.02 4.71
N PHE A 225 12.36 9.32 5.33
CA PHE A 225 11.00 9.80 5.57
C PHE A 225 10.90 10.81 6.72
N SER A 226 11.99 11.09 7.45
CA SER A 226 11.99 11.97 8.63
C SER A 226 11.50 13.39 8.30
N ALA A 227 11.89 13.94 7.16
CA ALA A 227 11.41 15.26 6.71
C ALA A 227 9.95 15.22 6.22
N PRO A 228 9.53 14.27 5.36
CA PRO A 228 8.11 14.05 5.06
C PRO A 228 7.22 13.87 6.29
N ALA A 229 7.64 13.08 7.28
CA ALA A 229 6.90 12.78 8.51
C ALA A 229 6.61 14.03 9.36
N LYS A 230 7.51 15.01 9.38
CA LYS A 230 7.29 16.33 10.01
C LYS A 230 6.14 17.13 9.38
N ARG A 231 5.72 16.74 8.17
CA ARG A 231 4.62 17.35 7.43
C ARG A 231 3.37 16.46 7.37
N ALA A 232 3.32 15.41 8.20
CA ALA A 232 2.16 14.55 8.33
C ALA A 232 1.02 15.28 9.08
N MET A 233 -0.22 14.92 8.74
CA MET A 233 -1.41 15.36 9.49
C MET A 233 -1.87 14.30 10.49
N LEU A 234 -1.43 13.06 10.31
CA LEU A 234 -1.61 11.94 11.22
C LEU A 234 -0.46 10.95 10.99
N VAL A 235 0.11 10.44 12.09
CA VAL A 235 0.84 9.17 12.09
C VAL A 235 0.10 8.30 13.08
N ASN A 236 -0.31 7.09 12.68
CA ASN A 236 -1.03 6.19 13.56
C ASN A 236 -0.48 4.77 13.53
N THR A 237 -0.96 3.97 14.47
CA THR A 237 -0.79 2.52 14.48
C THR A 237 -2.05 1.86 15.03
N ARG A 238 -2.25 0.60 14.66
CA ARG A 238 -3.30 -0.25 15.23
C ARG A 238 -2.69 -1.15 16.29
N VAL A 239 -3.27 -1.16 17.47
CA VAL A 239 -2.90 -2.06 18.58
C VAL A 239 -4.00 -3.10 18.73
N PRO A 240 -3.72 -4.39 18.47
CA PRO A 240 -4.67 -5.47 18.73
C PRO A 240 -4.92 -5.55 20.24
N SER A 241 -6.16 -5.32 20.67
CA SER A 241 -6.68 -5.23 22.05
C SER A 241 -7.44 -3.93 22.32
N ASN A 242 -8.13 -3.86 23.47
CA ASN A 242 -8.60 -2.58 24.03
C ASN A 242 -7.45 -1.87 24.75
N TYR A 243 -6.41 -1.53 24.00
CA TYR A 243 -5.22 -0.85 24.52
C TYR A 243 -5.58 0.53 25.08
N ALA A 244 -5.12 0.82 26.29
CA ALA A 244 -5.33 2.07 27.02
C ALA A 244 -3.98 2.73 27.33
N GLY A 245 -3.24 3.07 26.28
CA GLY A 245 -1.95 3.77 26.39
C GLY A 245 -2.06 5.26 26.65
N PRO A 246 -0.91 5.94 26.85
CA PRO A 246 -0.85 7.39 27.00
C PRO A 246 -1.13 8.17 25.70
N GLU A 247 -1.06 7.52 24.54
CA GLU A 247 -1.29 8.16 23.25
C GLU A 247 -2.76 8.54 23.01
N GLU A 248 -3.03 9.59 22.22
CA GLU A 248 -4.41 9.95 21.84
C GLU A 248 -5.05 8.80 21.06
N ILE A 249 -6.19 8.29 21.53
CA ILE A 249 -6.97 7.29 20.81
C ILE A 249 -7.76 7.97 19.67
N THR A 250 -7.47 7.57 18.43
CA THR A 250 -8.21 8.03 17.25
C THR A 250 -9.42 7.16 16.96
N LEU A 251 -9.38 5.88 17.34
CA LEU A 251 -10.50 4.94 17.25
C LEU A 251 -10.43 3.93 18.38
N GLN A 252 -11.50 3.85 19.19
CA GLN A 252 -11.70 2.80 20.19
C GLN A 252 -12.64 1.75 19.62
N HIS A 253 -12.11 0.73 18.94
CA HIS A 253 -12.93 -0.38 18.45
C HIS A 253 -13.09 -1.46 19.53
N PRO A 254 -14.19 -2.22 19.56
CA PRO A 254 -14.32 -3.36 20.48
C PRO A 254 -13.17 -4.38 20.41
N TRP A 255 -12.46 -4.48 19.29
CA TRP A 255 -11.45 -5.52 19.05
C TRP A 255 -10.01 -4.99 18.90
N TYR A 256 -9.84 -3.68 18.68
CA TYR A 256 -8.54 -3.03 18.51
C TYR A 256 -8.62 -1.55 18.87
N THR A 257 -7.48 -0.93 19.12
CA THR A 257 -7.38 0.52 19.32
C THR A 257 -6.50 1.10 18.21
N GLU A 258 -6.90 2.23 17.63
CA GLU A 258 -5.98 3.08 16.85
C GLU A 258 -5.52 4.25 17.70
N ILE A 259 -4.20 4.48 17.69
CA ILE A 259 -3.56 5.55 18.47
C ILE A 259 -2.78 6.50 17.56
N ASN A 260 -2.77 7.77 17.93
CA ASN A 260 -2.05 8.85 17.28
C ASN A 260 -0.61 8.91 17.80
N LEU A 261 0.35 8.81 16.89
CA LEU A 261 1.79 8.84 17.15
C LEU A 261 2.43 10.15 16.65
N LEU A 262 1.64 11.10 16.15
CA LEU A 262 2.14 12.30 15.49
C LEU A 262 3.09 13.14 16.37
N ASP A 263 2.91 13.08 17.70
CA ASP A 263 3.77 13.76 18.70
C ASP A 263 5.25 13.41 18.56
N ASN A 264 5.57 12.20 18.08
CA ASN A 264 6.95 11.76 17.88
C ASN A 264 7.60 12.37 16.63
N TYR A 265 6.82 12.96 15.71
CA TYR A 265 7.29 13.31 14.36
C TYR A 265 7.15 14.79 14.02
N ALA A 266 6.00 15.39 14.33
CA ALA A 266 5.62 16.69 13.78
C ALA A 266 5.15 17.66 14.85
N VAL A 267 5.38 18.95 14.59
CA VAL A 267 4.67 20.00 15.33
C VAL A 267 3.19 19.86 15.06
N ASN A 268 2.40 19.77 16.12
CA ASN A 268 0.98 19.50 16.04
C ASN A 268 0.21 20.39 17.02
N LYS A 269 -1.12 20.31 16.93
CA LYS A 269 -2.05 20.95 17.87
C LYS A 269 -3.35 20.15 17.92
N THR A 270 -4.04 20.25 19.05
CA THR A 270 -5.41 19.76 19.17
C THR A 270 -6.39 20.79 18.63
N ILE A 271 -7.27 20.36 17.72
CA ILE A 271 -8.40 21.14 17.20
C ILE A 271 -9.72 20.56 17.70
N THR A 272 -10.75 21.40 17.78
CA THR A 272 -12.13 21.01 18.11
C THR A 272 -13.03 21.35 16.92
N ILE A 273 -13.83 20.38 16.46
CA ILE A 273 -14.91 20.60 15.50
C ILE A 273 -16.24 20.56 16.25
N LYS A 274 -17.00 21.65 16.17
CA LYS A 274 -18.36 21.76 16.70
C LYS A 274 -19.37 21.62 15.57
N VAL A 275 -20.24 20.63 15.68
CA VAL A 275 -21.29 20.33 14.69
C VAL A 275 -22.63 20.77 15.25
N LEU A 276 -23.30 21.66 14.51
CA LEU A 276 -24.61 22.19 14.82
C LEU A 276 -25.63 21.76 13.77
N ASN A 277 -26.90 21.67 14.16
CA ASN A 277 -28.01 21.58 13.22
C ASN A 277 -28.45 22.98 12.73
N GLN A 278 -29.39 23.03 11.78
CA GLN A 278 -29.89 24.31 11.24
C GLN A 278 -30.51 25.24 12.29
N ALA A 279 -30.94 24.72 13.45
CA ALA A 279 -31.46 25.52 14.55
C ALA A 279 -30.35 26.08 15.48
N GLY A 280 -29.08 25.76 15.21
CA GLY A 280 -27.93 26.18 16.02
C GLY A 280 -27.67 25.31 17.26
N SER A 281 -28.37 24.18 17.41
CA SER A 281 -28.19 23.24 18.51
C SER A 281 -27.10 22.21 18.18
N PRO A 282 -26.36 21.68 19.18
CA PRO A 282 -25.45 20.56 19.00
C PRO A 282 -26.09 19.36 18.29
N SER A 283 -25.34 18.73 17.40
CA SER A 283 -25.83 17.58 16.62
C SER A 283 -24.94 16.34 16.75
N SER A 284 -25.58 15.17 16.74
CA SER A 284 -24.90 13.87 16.66
C SER A 284 -24.53 13.57 15.22
N ALA A 285 -23.22 13.47 14.94
CA ALA A 285 -22.71 13.25 13.60
C ALA A 285 -21.41 12.43 13.62
N LYS A 286 -21.18 11.68 12.55
CA LYS A 286 -19.86 11.14 12.23
C LYS A 286 -19.08 12.23 11.48
N VAL A 287 -17.95 12.64 12.05
CA VAL A 287 -17.04 13.66 11.51
C VAL A 287 -15.86 12.95 10.88
N HIS A 288 -15.69 13.14 9.58
CA HIS A 288 -14.61 12.64 8.75
C HIS A 288 -13.57 13.74 8.55
N PHE A 289 -12.36 13.51 9.04
CA PHE A 289 -11.21 14.36 8.78
C PHE A 289 -10.55 13.86 7.50
N GLN A 290 -10.54 14.67 6.44
CA GLN A 290 -10.10 14.23 5.10
C GLN A 290 -8.90 15.03 4.58
N LEU A 291 -8.04 14.33 3.84
CA LEU A 291 -6.94 14.92 3.08
C LEU A 291 -7.17 14.74 1.59
N TYR A 292 -6.70 15.72 0.82
CA TYR A 292 -6.61 15.58 -0.62
C TYR A 292 -5.44 14.65 -0.97
N ASN A 293 -5.72 13.56 -1.67
CA ASN A 293 -4.72 12.64 -2.20
C ASN A 293 -5.30 11.87 -3.40
N TYR A 294 -4.53 11.64 -4.46
CA TYR A 294 -4.97 10.98 -5.70
C TYR A 294 -6.25 11.59 -6.31
N ALA A 295 -6.35 12.93 -6.29
CA ALA A 295 -7.51 13.67 -6.73
C ALA A 295 -8.85 13.28 -6.08
N GLU A 296 -8.79 12.81 -4.83
CA GLU A 296 -9.96 12.56 -3.98
C GLU A 296 -9.74 13.11 -2.55
N PHE A 297 -10.80 13.11 -1.73
CA PHE A 297 -10.72 13.38 -0.30
C PHE A 297 -10.77 12.08 0.49
N SER A 298 -9.61 11.53 0.84
CA SER A 298 -9.53 10.31 1.65
C SER A 298 -9.66 10.65 3.13
N THR A 299 -10.52 9.92 3.86
CA THR A 299 -10.65 10.06 5.31
C THR A 299 -9.44 9.46 6.04
N ILE A 300 -8.81 10.24 6.92
CA ILE A 300 -7.70 9.80 7.77
C ILE A 300 -8.14 9.45 9.19
N VAL A 301 -9.23 10.06 9.68
CA VAL A 301 -9.85 9.76 10.99
C VAL A 301 -11.36 9.96 10.88
N THR A 302 -12.13 9.08 11.53
CA THR A 302 -13.56 9.30 11.78
C THR A 302 -13.83 9.30 13.27
N LYS A 303 -14.46 10.35 13.79
CA LYS A 303 -14.93 10.43 15.18
C LYS A 303 -16.43 10.74 15.22
N THR A 304 -17.12 10.31 16.27
CA THR A 304 -18.52 10.68 16.52
C THR A 304 -18.57 11.80 17.54
N THR A 305 -19.43 12.79 17.32
CA THR A 305 -19.60 13.92 18.24
C THR A 305 -20.10 13.46 19.62
N ASP A 306 -19.65 14.16 20.65
CA ASP A 306 -20.16 14.00 22.01
C ASP A 306 -21.54 14.67 22.19
N GLN A 307 -22.04 14.70 23.43
CA GLN A 307 -23.33 15.34 23.75
C GLN A 307 -23.35 16.86 23.51
N ALA A 308 -22.18 17.50 23.44
CA ALA A 308 -22.03 18.92 23.12
C ALA A 308 -21.86 19.15 21.60
N GLY A 309 -21.96 18.10 20.78
CA GLY A 309 -21.80 18.18 19.33
C GLY A 309 -20.33 18.36 18.93
N GLN A 310 -19.38 17.95 19.77
CA GLN A 310 -17.95 18.23 19.56
C GLN A 310 -17.14 16.96 19.31
N VAL A 311 -16.09 17.10 18.50
CA VAL A 311 -14.99 16.13 18.40
C VAL A 311 -13.66 16.86 18.47
N THR A 312 -12.65 16.22 19.06
CA THR A 312 -11.28 16.73 19.10
C THR A 312 -10.33 15.84 18.31
N LEU A 313 -9.26 16.41 17.75
CA LEU A 313 -8.19 15.66 17.10
C LEU A 313 -6.86 16.41 17.23
N THR A 314 -5.78 15.71 17.63
CA THR A 314 -4.41 16.24 17.51
C THR A 314 -3.89 15.99 16.09
N THR A 315 -3.52 17.05 15.38
CA THR A 315 -3.17 16.98 13.96
C THR A 315 -2.08 18.00 13.59
N GLY A 316 -1.47 17.82 12.42
CA GLY A 316 -0.41 18.68 11.90
C GLY A 316 -0.91 20.06 11.48
N LEU A 317 0.02 20.99 11.26
CA LEU A 317 -0.26 22.40 10.94
C LEU A 317 -0.56 22.63 9.43
N GLY A 318 -1.59 21.97 8.88
CA GLY A 318 -2.02 22.10 7.49
C GLY A 318 -3.54 22.24 7.31
N SER A 319 -4.02 22.03 6.08
CA SER A 319 -5.44 22.00 5.72
C SER A 319 -6.07 20.64 5.98
N LEU A 320 -7.32 20.64 6.45
CA LEU A 320 -8.20 19.47 6.47
C LEU A 320 -9.53 19.81 5.82
N TYR A 321 -10.07 18.89 5.02
CA TYR A 321 -11.45 18.96 4.57
C TYR A 321 -12.30 18.17 5.56
N ILE A 322 -13.11 18.86 6.35
CA ILE A 322 -13.95 18.23 7.37
C ILE A 322 -15.31 17.98 6.76
N HIS A 323 -15.78 16.74 6.83
CA HIS A 323 -17.09 16.34 6.35
C HIS A 323 -17.86 15.65 7.48
N ALA A 324 -19.05 16.12 7.81
CA ALA A 324 -19.89 15.52 8.84
C ALA A 324 -21.19 14.99 8.23
N VAL A 325 -21.64 13.82 8.72
CA VAL A 325 -22.89 13.18 8.32
C VAL A 325 -23.63 12.63 9.53
N GLY A 326 -24.95 12.86 9.59
CA GLY A 326 -25.84 12.40 10.65
C GLY A 326 -27.31 12.39 10.20
N GLU A 327 -28.23 12.05 11.10
CA GLU A 327 -29.67 12.00 10.77
C GLU A 327 -30.26 13.37 10.40
N GLU A 328 -29.67 14.43 10.95
CA GLU A 328 -30.06 15.81 10.71
C GLU A 328 -29.51 16.38 9.39
N GLY A 329 -28.65 15.64 8.67
CA GLY A 329 -28.11 16.03 7.38
C GLY A 329 -26.61 15.83 7.28
N TRP A 330 -25.95 16.69 6.51
CA TRP A 330 -24.52 16.65 6.28
C TRP A 330 -23.95 18.07 6.17
N GLY A 331 -22.63 18.21 6.27
CA GLY A 331 -21.96 19.49 6.09
C GLY A 331 -20.48 19.29 5.78
N SER A 332 -19.88 20.22 5.03
CA SER A 332 -18.44 20.20 4.75
C SER A 332 -17.82 21.57 4.91
N ILE A 333 -16.64 21.64 5.52
CA ILE A 333 -15.84 22.86 5.60
C ILE A 333 -14.37 22.54 5.30
N LEU A 334 -13.69 23.47 4.62
CA LEU A 334 -12.23 23.49 4.63
C LEU A 334 -11.78 24.23 5.89
N ILE A 335 -10.82 23.65 6.61
CA ILE A 335 -10.14 24.35 7.70
C ILE A 335 -8.66 24.42 7.42
N HIS A 336 -8.02 25.50 7.85
CA HIS A 336 -6.59 25.53 8.07
C HIS A 336 -6.36 25.51 9.58
N THR A 337 -5.65 24.47 10.04
CA THR A 337 -5.42 24.26 11.48
C THR A 337 -4.69 25.42 12.14
N GLY A 338 -3.94 26.23 11.39
CA GLY A 338 -3.29 27.44 11.89
C GLY A 338 -4.24 28.58 12.29
N ASP A 339 -5.47 28.62 11.76
CA ASP A 339 -6.36 29.78 11.88
C ASP A 339 -7.02 29.89 13.27
N ALA A 340 -7.40 28.75 13.87
CA ALA A 340 -8.10 28.69 15.14
C ALA A 340 -7.91 27.33 15.84
N ASN A 341 -8.33 27.22 17.10
CA ASN A 341 -8.39 25.94 17.82
C ASN A 341 -9.78 25.29 17.75
N GLU A 342 -10.83 26.08 17.48
CA GLU A 342 -12.20 25.61 17.38
C GLU A 342 -12.79 26.04 16.02
N PHE A 343 -13.47 25.11 15.35
CA PHE A 343 -14.15 25.33 14.08
C PHE A 343 -15.59 24.87 14.22
N THR A 344 -16.54 25.67 13.73
CA THR A 344 -17.96 25.33 13.77
C THR A 344 -18.47 25.04 12.36
N MET A 345 -19.25 23.97 12.22
CA MET A 345 -20.01 23.67 11.01
C MET A 345 -21.49 23.47 11.32
N VAL A 346 -22.34 23.84 10.37
CA VAL A 346 -23.79 23.64 10.44
C VAL A 346 -24.17 22.60 9.40
N MET A 347 -24.86 21.54 9.82
CA MET A 347 -25.38 20.53 8.91
C MET A 347 -26.68 20.99 8.25
N SER A 348 -26.88 20.58 7.00
CA SER A 348 -28.10 20.80 6.23
C SER A 348 -28.52 19.52 5.52
N LYS A 349 -29.80 19.45 5.12
CA LYS A 349 -30.30 18.40 4.21
C LYS A 349 -30.33 18.87 2.76
N GLU A 350 -29.74 20.02 2.48
CA GLU A 350 -29.73 20.58 1.13
C GLU A 350 -28.83 19.75 0.23
N GLU A 351 -29.31 19.46 -0.96
CA GLU A 351 -28.56 18.70 -1.95
C GLU A 351 -27.79 19.66 -2.86
N VAL A 352 -26.48 19.43 -3.01
CA VAL A 352 -25.65 20.20 -3.92
C VAL A 352 -25.67 19.50 -5.29
N ARG A 353 -26.52 19.99 -6.19
CA ARG A 353 -26.73 19.43 -7.54
C ARG A 353 -25.99 20.16 -8.66
N GLY A 354 -25.30 21.25 -8.32
CA GLY A 354 -24.63 22.12 -9.29
C GLY A 354 -23.72 23.14 -8.64
N GLY A 355 -22.81 23.69 -9.45
CA GLY A 355 -21.89 24.75 -9.03
C GLY A 355 -20.43 24.31 -8.99
N ILE A 356 -19.56 25.30 -8.84
CA ILE A 356 -18.11 25.13 -8.77
C ILE A 356 -17.61 25.77 -7.47
N SER A 357 -16.72 25.09 -6.77
CA SER A 357 -16.03 25.60 -5.59
C SER A 357 -14.54 25.33 -5.72
N ASP A 358 -13.74 26.38 -5.58
CA ASP A 358 -12.28 26.30 -5.61
C ASP A 358 -11.74 26.39 -4.17
N ILE A 359 -10.84 25.47 -3.81
CA ILE A 359 -10.21 25.43 -2.50
C ILE A 359 -8.70 25.15 -2.61
N ASP A 360 -7.92 25.62 -1.64
CA ASP A 360 -6.47 25.39 -1.60
C ASP A 360 -6.13 24.49 -0.40
N MET A 361 -5.60 23.29 -0.70
CA MET A 361 -5.15 22.34 0.31
C MET A 361 -3.68 22.59 0.61
N ILE A 362 -3.39 23.17 1.78
CA ILE A 362 -2.07 23.63 2.17
C ILE A 362 -1.47 22.58 3.12
N PRO A 363 -0.38 21.89 2.74
CA PRO A 363 0.30 20.99 3.67
C PRO A 363 1.05 21.78 4.76
N PRO A 364 1.42 21.14 5.88
CA PRO A 364 2.34 21.75 6.82
C PRO A 364 3.64 22.20 6.13
N LEU A 365 4.18 23.31 6.64
CA LEU A 365 5.44 23.88 6.14
C LEU A 365 6.59 22.89 6.34
N SER A 366 7.52 22.87 5.39
CA SER A 366 8.80 22.22 5.62
C SER A 366 9.56 23.04 6.66
N VAL A 367 9.91 22.42 7.79
CA VAL A 367 10.73 23.06 8.83
C VAL A 367 12.11 22.40 8.76
N ASP A 368 13.16 23.23 8.74
CA ASP A 368 14.55 22.75 8.82
C ASP A 368 14.70 21.81 10.01
N SER A 369 15.38 20.69 9.79
CA SER A 369 15.45 19.63 10.78
C SER A 369 16.14 20.13 12.06
N LYS A 370 15.38 20.29 13.15
CA LYS A 370 15.97 20.33 14.49
C LYS A 370 16.35 18.91 14.90
N LEU A 371 17.65 18.70 15.04
CA LEU A 371 18.34 17.89 16.06
C LEU A 371 17.84 16.44 16.26
N THR A 372 18.23 15.55 15.34
CA THR A 372 18.78 14.26 15.77
C THR A 372 20.30 14.45 15.89
N SER A 373 20.95 13.76 16.83
CA SER A 373 22.40 13.82 16.92
C SER A 373 22.98 13.26 15.62
N ALA A 374 23.66 14.09 14.83
CA ALA A 374 24.27 13.66 13.58
C ALA A 374 25.17 12.44 13.85
N ALA A 375 25.09 11.45 12.96
CA ALA A 375 26.06 10.37 12.97
C ALA A 375 27.45 10.94 12.64
N THR A 376 28.47 10.45 13.35
CA THR A 376 29.87 10.73 13.02
C THR A 376 30.21 10.11 11.67
N GLU A 377 31.24 10.63 11.00
CA GLU A 377 31.69 10.06 9.71
C GLU A 377 32.09 8.59 9.84
N GLN A 378 32.63 8.17 10.99
CA GLN A 378 32.95 6.77 11.26
C GLN A 378 31.69 5.89 11.36
N GLU A 379 30.64 6.36 12.02
CA GLU A 379 29.36 5.65 12.12
C GLU A 379 28.69 5.54 10.74
N LYS A 380 28.74 6.61 9.93
CA LYS A 380 28.24 6.60 8.54
C LYS A 380 29.01 5.62 7.67
N GLN A 381 30.35 5.63 7.75
CA GLN A 381 31.20 4.72 6.98
C GLN A 381 30.90 3.25 7.32
N LYS A 382 30.81 2.92 8.62
CA LYS A 382 30.42 1.57 9.08
C LYS A 382 29.03 1.18 8.57
N ASN A 383 28.07 2.11 8.60
CA ASN A 383 26.73 1.86 8.07
C ASN A 383 26.76 1.54 6.57
N SER A 384 27.51 2.31 5.78
CA SER A 384 27.67 2.07 4.35
C SER A 384 28.30 0.71 4.05
N GLU A 385 29.35 0.32 4.78
CA GLU A 385 29.98 -1.01 4.65
C GLU A 385 28.98 -2.14 4.92
N ARG A 386 28.18 -2.01 5.98
CA ARG A 386 27.15 -2.99 6.35
C ARG A 386 26.00 -3.08 5.34
N ILE A 387 25.60 -1.94 4.76
CA ILE A 387 24.61 -1.90 3.67
C ILE A 387 25.16 -2.64 2.44
N GLN A 388 26.42 -2.41 2.07
CA GLN A 388 27.05 -3.10 0.95
C GLN A 388 27.15 -4.61 1.18
N GLU A 389 27.57 -5.04 2.37
CA GLU A 389 27.59 -6.45 2.77
C GLU A 389 26.19 -7.08 2.65
N GLY A 390 25.16 -6.41 3.17
CA GLY A 390 23.79 -6.90 3.10
C GLY A 390 23.26 -7.00 1.67
N SER A 391 23.54 -6.02 0.81
CA SER A 391 23.20 -6.11 -0.61
C SER A 391 23.92 -7.26 -1.33
N GLN A 392 25.17 -7.58 -0.97
CA GLN A 392 25.90 -8.73 -1.54
C GLN A 392 25.31 -10.06 -1.10
N ILE A 393 24.94 -10.20 0.18
CA ILE A 393 24.26 -11.39 0.71
C ILE A 393 22.93 -11.63 -0.03
N ARG A 394 22.13 -10.57 -0.19
CA ARG A 394 20.86 -10.62 -0.92
C ARG A 394 21.08 -11.00 -2.39
N ALA A 395 22.03 -10.37 -3.08
CA ALA A 395 22.35 -10.67 -4.47
C ALA A 395 22.82 -12.12 -4.68
N ALA A 396 23.62 -12.66 -3.75
CA ALA A 396 24.04 -14.06 -3.79
C ALA A 396 22.86 -15.03 -3.64
N TYR A 397 21.87 -14.70 -2.79
CA TYR A 397 20.64 -15.46 -2.68
C TYR A 397 19.78 -15.35 -3.94
N GLU A 398 19.62 -14.15 -4.52
CA GLU A 398 18.87 -13.96 -5.78
C GLU A 398 19.48 -14.71 -6.96
N ALA A 399 20.81 -14.85 -7.00
CA ALA A 399 21.52 -15.63 -8.02
C ALA A 399 21.18 -17.13 -7.98
N THR A 400 20.52 -17.61 -6.92
CA THR A 400 20.04 -19.00 -6.83
C THR A 400 18.71 -19.22 -7.55
N PHE A 401 17.99 -18.17 -7.94
CA PHE A 401 16.69 -18.29 -8.61
C PHE A 401 16.84 -18.90 -10.00
N VAL A 402 15.73 -19.42 -10.56
CA VAL A 402 15.73 -20.00 -11.91
C VAL A 402 16.22 -18.97 -12.92
N SER A 403 17.28 -19.31 -13.65
CA SER A 403 17.91 -18.43 -14.62
C SER A 403 17.14 -18.39 -15.95
N LEU A 404 17.40 -17.37 -16.77
CA LEU A 404 16.87 -17.28 -18.13
C LEU A 404 17.25 -18.53 -18.95
N GLU A 405 18.48 -19.03 -18.80
CA GLU A 405 18.94 -20.23 -19.50
C GLU A 405 18.11 -21.47 -19.10
N GLN A 406 17.89 -21.68 -17.79
CA GLN A 406 17.07 -22.78 -17.28
C GLN A 406 15.61 -22.65 -17.76
N SER A 407 15.08 -21.43 -17.80
CA SER A 407 13.75 -21.12 -18.33
C SER A 407 13.64 -21.45 -19.82
N SER A 408 14.63 -21.07 -20.64
CA SER A 408 14.66 -21.40 -22.07
C SER A 408 14.73 -22.92 -22.30
N GLN A 409 15.58 -23.62 -21.56
CA GLN A 409 15.67 -25.08 -21.62
C GLN A 409 14.34 -25.76 -21.26
N LEU A 410 13.65 -25.28 -20.22
CA LEU A 410 12.33 -25.78 -19.85
C LEU A 410 11.30 -25.52 -20.94
N ALA A 411 11.26 -24.31 -21.50
CA ALA A 411 10.31 -23.96 -22.55
C ALA A 411 10.48 -24.86 -23.80
N ASP A 412 11.73 -25.11 -24.21
CA ASP A 412 12.05 -26.01 -25.32
C ASP A 412 11.62 -27.46 -25.02
N GLN A 413 11.91 -27.96 -23.81
CA GLN A 413 11.50 -29.30 -23.38
C GLN A 413 9.98 -29.48 -23.38
N LEU A 414 9.23 -28.44 -22.98
CA LEU A 414 7.77 -28.46 -22.90
C LEU A 414 7.07 -28.01 -24.19
N SER A 415 7.83 -27.61 -25.22
CA SER A 415 7.29 -27.01 -26.46
C SER A 415 6.38 -25.79 -26.20
N LEU A 416 6.75 -24.97 -25.20
CA LEU A 416 6.06 -23.72 -24.83
C LEU A 416 6.82 -22.51 -25.37
N ASN A 417 6.16 -21.34 -25.41
CA ASN A 417 6.82 -20.10 -25.81
C ASN A 417 7.80 -19.63 -24.72
N GLY A 418 9.08 -19.46 -25.06
CA GLY A 418 10.15 -19.10 -24.12
C GLY A 418 9.94 -17.76 -23.41
N ASP A 419 9.46 -16.73 -24.11
CA ASP A 419 9.23 -15.40 -23.51
C ASP A 419 8.10 -15.43 -22.48
N ARG A 420 7.03 -16.18 -22.77
CA ARG A 420 5.90 -16.37 -21.84
C ARG A 420 6.32 -17.13 -20.59
N VAL A 421 7.08 -18.22 -20.75
CA VAL A 421 7.62 -19.00 -19.62
C VAL A 421 8.59 -18.17 -18.78
N TRP A 422 9.48 -17.40 -19.42
CA TRP A 422 10.39 -16.52 -18.70
C TRP A 422 9.64 -15.43 -17.92
N ASN A 423 8.63 -14.81 -18.52
CA ASN A 423 7.84 -13.77 -17.86
C ASN A 423 7.21 -14.25 -16.53
N VAL A 424 6.72 -15.50 -16.45
CA VAL A 424 6.18 -16.04 -15.18
C VAL A 424 7.27 -16.46 -14.19
N LEU A 425 8.37 -17.08 -14.66
CA LEU A 425 9.46 -17.54 -13.79
C LEU A 425 10.27 -16.38 -13.20
N GLN A 426 10.54 -15.34 -14.00
CA GLN A 426 11.23 -14.14 -13.55
C GLN A 426 10.45 -13.44 -12.42
N LYS A 427 9.13 -13.31 -12.59
CA LYS A 427 8.22 -12.70 -11.61
C LYS A 427 8.04 -13.54 -10.35
N ALA A 428 8.15 -14.87 -10.46
CA ALA A 428 8.06 -15.77 -9.30
C ALA A 428 9.24 -15.64 -8.32
N ARG A 429 10.40 -15.09 -8.75
CA ARG A 429 11.58 -14.81 -7.90
C ARG A 429 12.00 -16.04 -7.09
N GLY A 430 12.05 -15.97 -5.76
CA GLY A 430 12.39 -17.13 -4.92
C GLY A 430 11.38 -18.28 -4.96
N ASN A 431 10.18 -18.08 -5.51
CA ASN A 431 9.21 -19.14 -5.80
C ASN A 431 9.39 -19.76 -7.19
N SER A 432 10.37 -19.30 -7.98
CA SER A 432 10.58 -19.76 -9.36
C SER A 432 10.77 -21.27 -9.49
N HIS A 433 11.36 -21.94 -8.50
CA HIS A 433 11.51 -23.39 -8.51
C HIS A 433 10.18 -24.15 -8.37
N GLU A 434 9.24 -23.63 -7.57
CA GLU A 434 7.88 -24.20 -7.45
C GLU A 434 7.12 -24.05 -8.78
N ILE A 435 7.22 -22.88 -9.41
CA ILE A 435 6.60 -22.61 -10.71
C ILE A 435 7.25 -23.44 -11.82
N TYR A 436 8.58 -23.60 -11.81
CA TYR A 436 9.32 -24.46 -12.72
C TYR A 436 8.84 -25.91 -12.60
N ALA A 437 8.77 -26.45 -11.38
CA ALA A 437 8.35 -27.82 -11.13
C ALA A 437 6.88 -28.04 -11.52
N PHE A 438 6.00 -27.08 -11.25
CA PHE A 438 4.60 -27.13 -11.70
C PHE A 438 4.49 -27.26 -13.23
N LEU A 439 5.18 -26.40 -13.98
CA LEU A 439 5.21 -26.46 -15.44
C LEU A 439 5.80 -27.80 -15.93
N GLN A 440 6.93 -28.21 -15.36
CA GLN A 440 7.60 -29.47 -15.72
C GLN A 440 6.70 -30.69 -15.52
N ASN A 441 5.93 -30.72 -14.43
CA ASN A 441 5.08 -31.86 -14.07
C ASN A 441 3.77 -31.88 -14.87
N GLN A 442 3.14 -30.71 -15.07
CA GLN A 442 1.77 -30.65 -15.59
C GLN A 442 1.68 -30.40 -17.10
N SER A 443 2.61 -29.64 -17.70
CA SER A 443 2.53 -29.32 -19.14
C SER A 443 2.68 -30.52 -20.08
N PRO A 444 3.45 -31.59 -19.75
CA PRO A 444 3.46 -32.80 -20.60
C PRO A 444 2.09 -33.48 -20.71
N ILE A 445 1.21 -33.29 -19.72
CA ILE A 445 -0.12 -33.90 -19.66
C ILE A 445 -1.17 -32.94 -20.23
N TYR A 446 -1.09 -31.66 -19.87
CA TYR A 446 -2.14 -30.67 -20.11
C TYR A 446 -1.74 -29.56 -21.09
N GLY A 447 -0.59 -29.69 -21.75
CA GLY A 447 -0.08 -28.74 -22.73
C GLY A 447 0.12 -27.34 -22.16
N GLU A 448 -0.53 -26.36 -22.78
CA GLU A 448 -0.43 -24.93 -22.44
C GLU A 448 -1.22 -24.53 -21.17
N TRP A 449 -2.18 -25.33 -20.72
CA TRP A 449 -3.07 -24.94 -19.61
C TRP A 449 -2.37 -24.56 -18.29
N PRO A 450 -1.31 -25.25 -17.85
CA PRO A 450 -0.53 -24.82 -16.68
C PRO A 450 0.05 -23.42 -16.83
N LEU A 451 0.56 -23.07 -18.03
CA LEU A 451 1.08 -21.73 -18.30
C LEU A 451 -0.03 -20.68 -18.30
N LEU A 452 -1.19 -20.97 -18.88
CA LEU A 452 -2.35 -20.06 -18.85
C LEU A 452 -2.88 -19.82 -17.45
N LEU A 453 -2.83 -20.83 -16.56
CA LEU A 453 -3.16 -20.66 -15.15
C LEU A 453 -2.22 -19.61 -14.53
N LEU A 454 -0.92 -19.78 -14.70
CA LEU A 454 0.10 -18.87 -14.16
C LEU A 454 -0.05 -17.44 -14.72
N GLU A 455 -0.34 -17.31 -16.02
CA GLU A 455 -0.55 -16.01 -16.67
C GLU A 455 -1.84 -15.30 -16.22
N SER A 456 -2.80 -16.06 -15.66
CA SER A 456 -4.02 -15.49 -15.09
C SER A 456 -3.82 -14.88 -13.69
N LEU A 457 -2.71 -15.17 -13.03
CA LEU A 457 -2.38 -14.70 -11.69
C LEU A 457 -1.82 -13.27 -11.71
N HIS A 458 -1.98 -12.55 -10.60
CA HIS A 458 -1.23 -11.30 -10.42
C HIS A 458 0.27 -11.60 -10.21
N GLU A 459 1.13 -10.63 -10.50
CA GLU A 459 2.58 -10.80 -10.34
C GLU A 459 2.96 -11.26 -8.93
N LYS A 460 2.34 -10.70 -7.90
CA LYS A 460 2.59 -11.07 -6.51
C LYS A 460 2.12 -12.50 -6.18
N ASP A 461 1.06 -13.00 -6.83
CA ASP A 461 0.55 -14.35 -6.59
C ASP A 461 1.52 -15.44 -7.08
N LEU A 462 2.34 -15.14 -8.10
CA LEU A 462 3.41 -16.02 -8.56
C LEU A 462 4.51 -16.21 -7.49
N THR A 463 4.58 -15.33 -6.49
CA THR A 463 5.64 -15.34 -5.49
C THR A 463 5.32 -16.19 -4.26
N ASP A 464 4.05 -16.56 -4.05
CA ASP A 464 3.60 -17.29 -2.87
C ASP A 464 2.48 -18.31 -3.12
N THR A 465 2.21 -18.65 -4.38
CA THR A 465 1.36 -19.81 -4.73
C THR A 465 2.23 -21.02 -5.05
N PHE A 466 2.05 -22.12 -4.31
CA PHE A 466 2.84 -23.36 -4.46
C PHE A 466 2.12 -24.43 -5.28
N GLN A 467 2.87 -25.45 -5.72
CA GLN A 467 2.37 -26.54 -6.56
C GLN A 467 1.07 -27.16 -6.06
N ILE A 468 0.94 -27.45 -4.76
CA ILE A 468 -0.27 -28.07 -4.20
C ILE A 468 -1.54 -27.27 -4.50
N THR A 469 -1.45 -25.94 -4.48
CA THR A 469 -2.59 -25.07 -4.79
C THR A 469 -2.80 -25.00 -6.29
N LEU A 470 -1.74 -24.83 -7.07
CA LEU A 470 -1.83 -24.77 -8.54
C LEU A 470 -2.42 -26.06 -9.12
N ASP A 471 -2.05 -27.21 -8.58
CA ASP A 471 -2.57 -28.52 -8.96
C ASP A 471 -4.07 -28.66 -8.64
N ASP A 472 -4.52 -28.27 -7.44
CA ASP A 472 -5.96 -28.29 -7.10
C ASP A 472 -6.78 -27.46 -8.09
N HIS A 473 -6.27 -26.28 -8.45
CA HIS A 473 -6.95 -25.39 -9.39
C HIS A 473 -6.95 -25.90 -10.83
N LEU A 474 -5.82 -26.42 -11.30
CA LEU A 474 -5.69 -26.98 -12.64
C LEU A 474 -6.56 -28.23 -12.79
N LEU A 475 -6.34 -29.23 -11.94
CA LEU A 475 -6.98 -30.53 -12.01
C LEU A 475 -8.48 -30.45 -11.72
N GLY A 476 -8.90 -29.54 -10.84
CA GLY A 476 -10.31 -29.28 -10.55
C GLY A 476 -11.04 -28.58 -11.70
N SER A 477 -10.34 -27.84 -12.57
CA SER A 477 -10.98 -27.04 -13.62
C SER A 477 -11.02 -27.76 -14.97
N LEU A 478 -9.97 -28.48 -15.36
CA LEU A 478 -9.86 -29.02 -16.72
C LEU A 478 -10.99 -29.98 -17.12
N PRO A 479 -11.41 -30.96 -16.30
CA PRO A 479 -12.53 -31.83 -16.67
C PRO A 479 -13.83 -31.06 -16.91
N LEU A 480 -14.04 -29.96 -16.18
CA LEU A 480 -15.21 -29.11 -16.33
C LEU A 480 -15.17 -28.31 -17.64
N ILE A 481 -13.99 -27.77 -17.97
CA ILE A 481 -13.75 -27.03 -19.22
C ILE A 481 -13.94 -27.95 -20.42
N GLU A 482 -13.42 -29.18 -20.38
CA GLU A 482 -13.56 -30.16 -21.47
C GLU A 482 -15.00 -30.64 -21.65
N SER A 483 -15.76 -30.76 -20.56
CA SER A 483 -17.16 -31.21 -20.59
C SER A 483 -18.15 -30.15 -21.10
N GLN A 484 -17.80 -28.87 -20.95
CA GLN A 484 -18.61 -27.74 -21.37
C GLN A 484 -18.18 -27.34 -22.78
N ASP A 485 -18.82 -27.93 -23.79
CA ASP A 485 -18.67 -27.60 -25.22
C ASP A 485 -19.05 -26.12 -25.47
N THR A 486 -18.15 -25.24 -25.09
CA THR A 486 -18.34 -23.80 -25.04
C THR A 486 -17.29 -23.18 -25.95
N ASP A 487 -17.71 -22.43 -26.96
CA ASP A 487 -16.84 -21.64 -27.86
C ASP A 487 -16.13 -20.48 -27.11
N LEU A 488 -15.88 -20.63 -25.80
CA LEU A 488 -15.22 -19.62 -24.98
C LEU A 488 -13.72 -19.61 -25.27
N ASP A 489 -13.21 -18.41 -25.53
CA ASP A 489 -11.78 -18.20 -25.72
C ASP A 489 -10.98 -18.58 -24.47
N LYS A 490 -9.77 -19.11 -24.66
CA LYS A 490 -8.89 -19.57 -23.57
C LYS A 490 -8.60 -18.46 -22.55
N SER A 491 -8.51 -17.20 -22.97
CA SER A 491 -8.28 -16.07 -22.06
C SER A 491 -9.45 -15.88 -21.10
N PHE A 492 -10.68 -15.97 -21.61
CA PHE A 492 -11.89 -15.89 -20.80
C PHE A 492 -11.97 -17.05 -19.80
N THR A 493 -11.76 -18.27 -20.27
CA THR A 493 -11.78 -19.49 -19.44
C THR A 493 -10.71 -19.45 -18.36
N SER A 494 -9.49 -19.03 -18.71
CA SER A 494 -8.39 -18.91 -17.75
C SER A 494 -8.72 -17.91 -16.66
N LYS A 495 -9.30 -16.76 -17.01
CA LYS A 495 -9.63 -15.70 -16.05
C LYS A 495 -10.80 -16.02 -15.13
N TYR A 496 -11.85 -16.68 -15.62
CA TYR A 496 -13.12 -16.81 -14.90
C TYR A 496 -13.45 -18.23 -14.43
N LEU A 497 -12.66 -19.23 -14.82
CA LEU A 497 -12.78 -20.60 -14.32
C LEU A 497 -11.48 -21.08 -13.68
N LEU A 498 -10.34 -20.93 -14.35
CA LEU A 498 -9.06 -21.50 -13.91
C LEU A 498 -8.38 -20.68 -12.80
N CYS A 499 -8.44 -19.35 -12.90
CA CYS A 499 -7.76 -18.42 -12.01
C CYS A 499 -8.25 -18.59 -10.57
N PRO A 500 -7.37 -18.91 -9.61
CA PRO A 500 -7.75 -19.04 -8.21
C PRO A 500 -8.08 -17.70 -7.55
N ARG A 501 -7.48 -16.61 -8.05
CA ARG A 501 -7.60 -15.24 -7.56
C ARG A 501 -9.00 -14.68 -7.87
N ILE A 502 -9.66 -14.16 -6.83
CA ILE A 502 -10.97 -13.50 -6.94
C ILE A 502 -10.86 -12.02 -6.56
N HIS A 503 -10.20 -11.70 -5.45
CA HIS A 503 -9.94 -10.32 -5.03
C HIS A 503 -8.49 -10.14 -4.53
N TYR A 504 -8.27 -10.19 -3.22
CA TYR A 504 -6.94 -10.06 -2.58
C TYR A 504 -6.78 -11.01 -1.37
N GLU A 505 -7.65 -12.01 -1.25
CA GLU A 505 -7.55 -13.12 -0.28
C GLU A 505 -6.23 -13.89 -0.40
N MET A 506 -5.90 -14.76 0.56
CA MET A 506 -4.82 -15.72 0.30
C MET A 506 -5.29 -16.80 -0.66
N ILE A 507 -4.45 -17.15 -1.64
CA ILE A 507 -4.75 -18.25 -2.57
C ILE A 507 -4.48 -19.57 -1.86
N ALA A 508 -5.51 -20.40 -1.77
CA ALA A 508 -5.48 -21.72 -1.12
C ALA A 508 -6.16 -22.77 -2.03
N PRO A 509 -5.87 -24.07 -1.83
CA PRO A 509 -6.62 -25.13 -2.50
C PRO A 509 -8.07 -25.16 -1.98
N TYR A 510 -9.03 -25.19 -2.89
CA TYR A 510 -10.47 -25.22 -2.56
C TYR A 510 -11.35 -25.99 -3.56
N LYS A 511 -10.90 -26.20 -4.80
CA LYS A 511 -11.77 -26.72 -5.86
C LYS A 511 -12.23 -28.13 -5.59
N HIS A 512 -11.29 -29.02 -5.26
CA HIS A 512 -11.63 -30.41 -4.97
C HIS A 512 -12.61 -30.49 -3.79
N ARG A 513 -12.37 -29.72 -2.73
CA ARG A 513 -13.24 -29.69 -1.54
C ARG A 513 -14.67 -29.25 -1.87
N PHE A 514 -14.84 -28.19 -2.67
CA PHE A 514 -16.17 -27.76 -3.09
C PHE A 514 -16.83 -28.75 -4.04
N GLN A 515 -16.06 -29.43 -4.90
CA GLN A 515 -16.60 -30.49 -5.75
C GLN A 515 -17.06 -31.72 -4.95
N GLU A 516 -16.37 -32.10 -3.88
CA GLU A 516 -16.78 -33.20 -3.00
C GLU A 516 -18.03 -32.87 -2.17
N ARG A 517 -18.25 -31.58 -1.88
CA ARG A 517 -19.35 -31.11 -1.01
C ARG A 517 -20.75 -31.31 -1.60
N TYR A 518 -20.86 -31.38 -2.92
CA TYR A 518 -22.14 -31.44 -3.64
C TYR A 518 -22.26 -32.74 -4.43
N SER A 519 -23.46 -33.31 -4.47
CA SER A 519 -23.79 -34.45 -5.34
C SER A 519 -23.84 -34.03 -6.81
N GLU A 520 -23.67 -34.96 -7.74
CA GLU A 520 -23.75 -34.66 -9.18
C GLU A 520 -25.09 -33.99 -9.59
N ALA A 521 -26.20 -34.37 -8.95
CA ALA A 521 -27.50 -33.74 -9.19
C ALA A 521 -27.53 -32.26 -8.74
N GLU A 522 -26.90 -31.94 -7.62
CA GLU A 522 -26.77 -30.55 -7.15
C GLU A 522 -25.82 -29.76 -8.06
N LYS A 523 -24.70 -30.35 -8.49
CA LYS A 523 -23.77 -29.71 -9.44
C LYS A 523 -24.47 -29.33 -10.73
N GLU A 524 -25.27 -30.25 -11.28
CA GLU A 524 -26.03 -30.01 -12.51
C GLU A 524 -27.12 -28.95 -12.32
N LEU A 525 -27.83 -29.00 -11.19
CA LEU A 525 -28.81 -27.97 -10.83
C LEU A 525 -28.15 -26.58 -10.78
N TYR A 526 -27.01 -26.45 -10.11
CA TYR A 526 -26.34 -25.16 -9.94
C TYR A 526 -25.75 -24.63 -11.25
N ARG A 527 -25.27 -25.48 -12.16
CA ARG A 527 -24.86 -25.04 -13.50
C ARG A 527 -26.02 -24.47 -14.31
N GLY A 528 -27.21 -25.05 -14.18
CA GLY A 528 -28.42 -24.57 -14.86
C GLY A 528 -29.13 -23.42 -14.14
N GLN A 529 -28.98 -23.30 -12.82
CA GLN A 529 -29.63 -22.31 -11.95
C GLN A 529 -28.67 -21.86 -10.84
N PRO A 530 -27.68 -20.99 -11.15
CA PRO A 530 -26.69 -20.52 -10.16
C PRO A 530 -27.29 -19.83 -8.94
N GLU A 531 -28.50 -19.26 -9.04
CA GLU A 531 -29.23 -18.65 -7.91
C GLU A 531 -29.56 -19.66 -6.81
N ALA A 532 -29.86 -20.92 -7.16
CA ALA A 532 -30.15 -21.96 -6.17
C ALA A 532 -28.92 -22.27 -5.30
N MET A 533 -27.71 -22.10 -5.84
CA MET A 533 -26.46 -22.21 -5.08
C MET A 533 -26.30 -21.03 -4.11
N TYR A 534 -26.62 -19.81 -4.58
CA TYR A 534 -26.61 -18.61 -3.75
C TYR A 534 -27.58 -18.75 -2.56
N GLU A 535 -28.83 -19.14 -2.81
CA GLU A 535 -29.86 -19.28 -1.76
C GLU A 535 -29.42 -20.25 -0.67
N ARG A 536 -28.82 -21.38 -1.07
CA ARG A 536 -28.28 -22.34 -0.11
C ARG A 536 -27.15 -21.75 0.72
N LEU A 537 -26.13 -21.18 0.07
CA LEU A 537 -24.98 -20.61 0.79
C LEU A 537 -25.41 -19.46 1.69
N ALA A 538 -26.33 -18.60 1.25
CA ALA A 538 -26.88 -17.50 2.05
C ALA A 538 -27.70 -18.00 3.25
N GLY A 539 -28.33 -19.17 3.16
CA GLY A 539 -29.02 -19.82 4.28
C GLY A 539 -28.09 -20.51 5.28
N GLU A 540 -26.90 -20.93 4.83
CA GLU A 540 -25.89 -21.60 5.66
C GLU A 540 -24.88 -20.61 6.30
N PHE A 541 -24.73 -19.40 5.76
CA PHE A 541 -23.67 -18.45 6.13
C PHE A 541 -24.19 -17.21 6.91
N GLU A 542 -23.52 -16.86 8.00
CA GLU A 542 -23.83 -15.66 8.79
C GLU A 542 -22.87 -14.49 8.44
N ILE A 543 -23.42 -13.36 7.98
CA ILE A 543 -22.64 -12.15 7.70
C ILE A 543 -22.36 -11.39 9.00
N ILE A 544 -21.08 -11.18 9.32
CA ILE A 544 -20.60 -10.47 10.51
C ILE A 544 -19.63 -9.37 10.10
N GLU A 545 -20.08 -8.13 10.23
CA GLU A 545 -19.32 -6.94 9.85
C GLU A 545 -18.44 -6.41 11.00
N GLY A 546 -17.32 -5.78 10.66
CA GLY A 546 -16.52 -4.98 11.60
C GLY A 546 -15.71 -5.76 12.63
N MET A 547 -15.45 -7.06 12.43
CA MET A 547 -14.63 -7.86 13.35
C MET A 547 -13.14 -7.95 12.95
N ASN A 548 -12.80 -7.51 11.75
CA ASN A 548 -11.44 -7.50 11.22
C ASN A 548 -10.75 -6.16 11.49
N HIS A 549 -9.45 -6.18 11.80
CA HIS A 549 -8.65 -4.97 12.10
C HIS A 549 -7.92 -4.40 10.87
N TYR A 550 -7.67 -5.25 9.88
CA TYR A 550 -6.99 -4.90 8.64
C TYR A 550 -7.87 -5.29 7.46
N ASN A 551 -7.71 -4.57 6.35
CA ASN A 551 -8.42 -4.88 5.12
C ASN A 551 -7.89 -6.19 4.54
N GLY A 552 -8.75 -7.18 4.37
CA GLY A 552 -8.42 -8.49 3.85
C GLY A 552 -9.61 -9.43 3.98
N SER A 553 -9.49 -10.62 3.43
CA SER A 553 -10.56 -11.62 3.44
C SER A 553 -9.99 -12.98 3.81
N ALA A 554 -10.80 -13.79 4.47
CA ALA A 554 -10.50 -15.19 4.70
C ALA A 554 -10.40 -15.94 3.37
N THR A 555 -9.75 -17.09 3.37
CA THR A 555 -9.79 -18.01 2.23
C THR A 555 -11.24 -18.49 1.98
N PRO A 556 -11.58 -18.90 0.75
CA PRO A 556 -12.88 -19.49 0.48
C PRO A 556 -13.17 -20.70 1.39
N LEU A 557 -12.19 -21.59 1.57
CA LEU A 557 -12.35 -22.77 2.39
C LEU A 557 -12.53 -22.42 3.87
N GLY A 558 -11.74 -21.49 4.40
CA GLY A 558 -11.89 -21.04 5.79
C GLY A 558 -13.26 -20.41 6.05
N SER A 559 -13.73 -19.56 5.12
CA SER A 559 -15.08 -18.98 5.18
C SER A 559 -16.17 -20.05 5.18
N PHE A 560 -15.99 -21.09 4.35
CA PHE A 560 -16.92 -22.21 4.26
C PHE A 560 -16.94 -23.05 5.54
N GLU A 561 -15.79 -23.36 6.14
CA GLU A 561 -15.69 -24.13 7.39
C GLU A 561 -16.24 -23.36 8.59
N LEU A 562 -15.97 -22.05 8.65
CA LEU A 562 -16.46 -21.21 9.73
C LEU A 562 -17.95 -20.89 9.58
N GLN A 563 -18.48 -20.90 8.35
CA GLN A 563 -19.82 -20.44 7.95
C GLN A 563 -20.14 -19.01 8.41
N LYS A 564 -19.10 -18.20 8.66
CA LYS A 564 -19.21 -16.83 9.12
C LYS A 564 -18.10 -15.99 8.51
N GLY A 565 -18.39 -14.74 8.22
CA GLY A 565 -17.44 -13.81 7.64
C GLY A 565 -18.11 -12.50 7.30
N ASP A 566 -17.32 -11.50 6.87
CA ASP A 566 -17.90 -10.30 6.31
C ASP A 566 -18.50 -10.57 4.91
N ARG A 567 -19.20 -9.57 4.37
CA ARG A 567 -19.88 -9.69 3.07
C ARG A 567 -18.93 -10.00 1.93
N LEU A 568 -17.72 -9.46 1.96
CA LEU A 568 -16.72 -9.71 0.93
C LEU A 568 -16.23 -11.17 0.97
N CYS A 569 -15.99 -11.72 2.16
CA CYS A 569 -15.66 -13.13 2.33
C CYS A 569 -16.77 -14.04 1.77
N PHE A 570 -18.04 -13.70 2.02
CA PHE A 570 -19.18 -14.43 1.44
C PHE A 570 -19.21 -14.35 -0.09
N HIS A 571 -19.00 -13.17 -0.68
CA HIS A 571 -18.92 -13.02 -2.13
C HIS A 571 -17.77 -13.84 -2.72
N ILE A 572 -16.58 -13.82 -2.09
CA ILE A 572 -15.42 -14.60 -2.52
C ILE A 572 -15.72 -16.11 -2.45
N LEU A 573 -16.31 -16.58 -1.34
CA LEU A 573 -16.75 -17.98 -1.20
C LEU A 573 -17.73 -18.38 -2.31
N LEU A 574 -18.70 -17.53 -2.62
CA LEU A 574 -19.69 -17.78 -3.66
C LEU A 574 -19.03 -17.92 -5.05
N ILE A 575 -18.13 -16.99 -5.42
CA ILE A 575 -17.40 -17.06 -6.68
C ILE A 575 -16.50 -18.30 -6.73
N ALA A 576 -15.79 -18.62 -5.65
CA ALA A 576 -14.93 -19.80 -5.58
C ALA A 576 -15.74 -21.09 -5.74
N THR A 577 -16.91 -21.17 -5.12
CA THR A 577 -17.83 -22.31 -5.25
C THR A 577 -18.33 -22.43 -6.69
N ALA A 578 -18.81 -21.32 -7.28
CA ALA A 578 -19.27 -21.29 -8.67
C ALA A 578 -18.19 -21.79 -9.65
N ARG A 579 -16.96 -21.25 -9.55
CA ARG A 579 -15.82 -21.66 -10.38
C ARG A 579 -15.41 -23.11 -10.17
N SER A 580 -15.63 -23.66 -8.97
CA SER A 580 -15.36 -25.07 -8.67
C SER A 580 -16.39 -26.02 -9.28
N LEU A 581 -17.59 -25.52 -9.57
CA LEU A 581 -18.65 -26.27 -10.25
C LEU A 581 -18.71 -26.04 -11.76
N GLY A 582 -17.82 -25.19 -12.28
CA GLY A 582 -17.69 -24.90 -13.70
C GLY A 582 -18.55 -23.74 -14.18
N ILE A 583 -18.99 -22.86 -13.28
CA ILE A 583 -19.75 -21.65 -13.61
C ILE A 583 -18.77 -20.47 -13.67
N PRO A 584 -18.55 -19.82 -14.83
CA PRO A 584 -17.68 -18.67 -14.90
C PRO A 584 -18.25 -17.53 -14.05
N ALA A 585 -17.45 -17.01 -13.12
CA ALA A 585 -17.93 -16.09 -12.10
C ALA A 585 -16.87 -15.03 -11.74
N ARG A 586 -17.31 -13.83 -11.33
CA ARG A 586 -16.46 -12.71 -10.92
C ARG A 586 -17.11 -11.82 -9.88
N LEU A 587 -16.32 -10.99 -9.21
CA LEU A 587 -16.82 -9.77 -8.57
C LEU A 587 -16.95 -8.67 -9.62
N GLU A 588 -18.04 -7.90 -9.58
CA GLU A 588 -18.20 -6.72 -10.43
C GLU A 588 -17.10 -5.69 -10.08
N PRO A 589 -16.40 -5.11 -11.08
CA PRO A 589 -15.22 -4.29 -10.82
C PRO A 589 -15.42 -3.01 -10.00
N THR A 590 -16.64 -2.48 -9.95
CA THR A 590 -16.97 -1.18 -9.35
C THR A 590 -17.46 -1.31 -7.91
N ASP A 591 -18.38 -2.25 -7.64
CA ASP A 591 -19.02 -2.40 -6.33
C ASP A 591 -18.83 -3.77 -5.67
N LEU A 592 -18.05 -4.65 -6.30
CA LEU A 592 -17.71 -5.98 -5.80
C LEU A 592 -18.92 -6.90 -5.56
N ARG A 593 -20.07 -6.65 -6.21
CA ARG A 593 -21.19 -7.59 -6.17
C ARG A 593 -20.87 -8.86 -6.97
N PRO A 594 -21.31 -10.05 -6.53
CA PRO A 594 -20.96 -11.30 -7.19
C PRO A 594 -21.81 -11.50 -8.45
N GLN A 595 -21.15 -11.84 -9.56
CA GLN A 595 -21.77 -12.11 -10.86
C GLN A 595 -21.36 -13.47 -11.41
N TYR A 596 -22.25 -14.11 -12.14
CA TYR A 596 -21.96 -15.29 -12.97
C TYR A 596 -22.21 -14.99 -14.44
N PHE A 597 -21.60 -15.77 -15.32
CA PHE A 597 -21.75 -15.64 -16.76
C PHE A 597 -22.63 -16.78 -17.30
N MET A 598 -23.74 -16.42 -17.91
CA MET A 598 -24.68 -17.38 -18.51
C MET A 598 -25.37 -16.73 -19.71
N LEU A 599 -25.64 -17.50 -20.76
CA LEU A 599 -26.27 -17.01 -21.99
C LEU A 599 -25.59 -15.76 -22.59
N SER A 600 -24.25 -15.71 -22.54
CA SER A 600 -23.43 -14.60 -23.05
C SER A 600 -23.53 -13.25 -22.30
N HIS A 601 -24.07 -13.23 -21.08
CA HIS A 601 -24.18 -12.03 -20.26
C HIS A 601 -23.73 -12.27 -18.81
N TRP A 602 -23.28 -11.20 -18.15
CA TRP A 602 -23.04 -11.20 -16.70
C TRP A 602 -24.36 -10.94 -15.98
N THR A 603 -24.68 -11.81 -15.03
CA THR A 603 -25.89 -11.74 -14.21
C THR A 603 -25.51 -11.76 -12.73
N ASP A 604 -26.18 -10.94 -11.92
CA ASP A 604 -25.94 -10.89 -10.48
C ASP A 604 -26.52 -12.15 -9.81
N PHE A 605 -25.79 -12.77 -8.87
CA PHE A 605 -26.29 -13.92 -8.12
C PHE A 605 -27.52 -13.61 -7.25
N CYS A 606 -27.66 -12.34 -6.86
CA CYS A 606 -28.79 -11.83 -6.11
C CYS A 606 -29.15 -10.45 -6.65
N SER A 607 -30.33 -10.35 -7.27
CA SER A 607 -30.97 -9.06 -7.45
C SER A 607 -31.53 -8.61 -6.10
N GLU A 608 -30.94 -7.62 -5.43
CA GLU A 608 -31.49 -7.04 -4.18
C GLU A 608 -32.81 -6.28 -4.43
N GLY A 609 -33.82 -6.87 -5.10
CA GLY A 609 -35.14 -6.27 -5.32
C GLY A 609 -35.17 -4.91 -6.03
N THR A 610 -34.01 -4.35 -6.39
CA THR A 610 -33.87 -3.09 -7.09
C THR A 610 -33.92 -3.38 -8.58
N SER A 611 -34.85 -2.74 -9.27
CA SER A 611 -34.76 -2.57 -10.73
C SER A 611 -33.32 -2.21 -11.10
N ALA A 612 -32.78 -2.80 -12.17
CA ALA A 612 -31.46 -2.46 -12.68
C ALA A 612 -31.28 -0.93 -12.63
N PRO A 613 -30.22 -0.42 -11.97
CA PRO A 613 -30.11 1.00 -11.71
C PRO A 613 -30.09 1.73 -13.06
N ALA A 614 -30.87 2.80 -13.17
CA ALA A 614 -30.88 3.60 -14.40
C ALA A 614 -29.45 4.08 -14.70
N LEU A 615 -29.02 3.93 -15.94
CA LEU A 615 -27.69 4.32 -16.40
C LEU A 615 -27.78 5.61 -17.23
N GLY A 616 -26.73 6.42 -17.16
CA GLY A 616 -26.51 7.56 -18.04
C GLY A 616 -25.02 7.68 -18.36
N TYR A 617 -24.62 8.76 -19.01
CA TYR A 617 -23.26 8.93 -19.51
C TYR A 617 -22.69 10.29 -19.12
N VAL A 618 -21.39 10.34 -18.81
CA VAL A 618 -20.64 11.60 -18.74
C VAL A 618 -19.65 11.67 -19.90
N HIS A 619 -19.56 12.82 -20.57
CA HIS A 619 -18.58 13.07 -21.61
C HIS A 619 -17.76 14.31 -21.26
N PHE A 620 -16.46 14.12 -21.08
CA PHE A 620 -15.55 15.22 -20.76
C PHE A 620 -15.16 15.98 -22.02
N ILE A 621 -15.19 17.30 -21.93
CA ILE A 621 -14.74 18.22 -22.97
C ILE A 621 -13.45 18.87 -22.48
N LYS A 622 -12.41 18.84 -23.32
CA LYS A 622 -11.14 19.51 -23.01
C LYS A 622 -11.35 21.02 -22.94
N ASP A 623 -10.83 21.64 -21.89
CA ASP A 623 -10.78 23.10 -21.80
C ASP A 623 -9.74 23.65 -22.79
N ILE A 624 -10.19 24.38 -23.81
CA ILE A 624 -9.33 24.93 -24.87
C ILE A 624 -8.68 26.25 -24.41
N ALA A 625 -9.30 26.95 -23.45
CA ALA A 625 -8.86 28.28 -23.02
C ALA A 625 -7.69 28.23 -22.03
N ALA A 626 -7.39 27.06 -21.50
CA ALA A 626 -6.31 26.87 -20.57
C ALA A 626 -5.28 25.92 -21.21
N ASP A 627 -4.00 26.27 -21.11
CA ASP A 627 -2.89 25.49 -21.66
C ASP A 627 -2.61 24.31 -20.70
N VAL A 628 -3.52 23.31 -20.70
CA VAL A 628 -3.72 22.48 -19.50
C VAL A 628 -3.15 21.09 -19.61
N GLU A 629 -2.46 20.72 -18.52
CA GLU A 629 -2.08 19.37 -18.10
C GLU A 629 -2.92 18.25 -18.71
N GLU A 630 -2.23 17.20 -19.17
CA GLU A 630 -2.87 15.96 -19.59
C GLU A 630 -3.74 15.40 -18.45
N ALA A 631 -5.03 15.23 -18.72
CA ALA A 631 -5.97 14.65 -17.77
C ALA A 631 -5.63 13.17 -17.53
N ALA A 632 -5.43 12.79 -16.28
CA ALA A 632 -5.15 11.42 -15.91
C ALA A 632 -5.91 11.06 -14.63
N TYR A 633 -6.79 10.06 -14.74
CA TYR A 633 -7.67 9.63 -13.64
C TYR A 633 -6.85 9.17 -12.42
N PHE A 634 -7.24 9.55 -11.21
CA PHE A 634 -6.49 9.39 -9.95
C PHE A 634 -5.15 10.14 -9.85
N HIS A 635 -4.62 10.73 -10.92
CA HIS A 635 -3.45 11.61 -10.84
C HIS A 635 -3.86 13.06 -10.58
N ASN A 636 -4.79 13.59 -11.38
CA ASN A 636 -5.20 15.00 -11.26
C ASN A 636 -6.72 15.20 -11.32
N PHE A 637 -7.51 14.15 -11.62
CA PHE A 637 -8.95 14.23 -11.47
C PHE A 637 -9.62 12.90 -11.10
N THR A 638 -10.79 12.98 -10.44
CA THR A 638 -11.70 11.85 -10.20
C THR A 638 -13.17 12.29 -10.24
N ILE A 639 -14.07 11.34 -10.40
CA ILE A 639 -15.52 11.55 -10.19
C ILE A 639 -16.01 10.69 -9.03
N ALA A 640 -16.89 11.23 -8.20
CA ALA A 640 -17.43 10.55 -7.04
C ALA A 640 -18.96 10.65 -7.01
N ARG A 641 -19.65 9.53 -6.78
CA ARG A 641 -21.10 9.47 -6.66
C ARG A 641 -21.52 9.80 -5.23
N TRP A 642 -22.54 10.63 -5.07
CA TRP A 642 -23.18 10.87 -3.78
C TRP A 642 -24.03 9.66 -3.37
N THR A 643 -23.78 9.09 -2.19
CA THR A 643 -24.57 7.99 -1.63
C THR A 643 -24.58 8.09 -0.10
N LYS A 644 -25.78 8.08 0.50
CA LYS A 644 -25.98 8.09 1.96
C LYS A 644 -25.18 9.18 2.71
N GLY A 645 -25.12 10.39 2.15
CA GLY A 645 -24.44 11.52 2.79
C GLY A 645 -22.93 11.59 2.52
N MET A 646 -22.35 10.70 1.71
CA MET A 646 -20.93 10.66 1.39
C MET A 646 -20.69 10.65 -0.11
N TYR A 647 -19.54 11.15 -0.56
CA TYR A 647 -19.07 10.98 -1.94
C TYR A 647 -18.17 9.74 -2.05
N HIS A 648 -18.52 8.82 -2.95
CA HIS A 648 -17.77 7.60 -3.25
C HIS A 648 -17.12 7.69 -4.63
N THR A 649 -15.79 7.81 -4.67
CA THR A 649 -15.00 7.85 -5.90
C THR A 649 -15.31 6.63 -6.77
N GLN A 650 -15.56 6.85 -8.07
CA GLN A 650 -15.79 5.78 -9.03
C GLN A 650 -14.45 5.13 -9.43
N MET A 651 -14.41 3.80 -9.43
CA MET A 651 -13.20 3.03 -9.73
C MET A 651 -13.03 2.86 -11.24
N LEU A 652 -12.37 3.83 -11.89
CA LEU A 652 -11.87 3.68 -13.26
C LEU A 652 -10.37 3.29 -13.24
N LEU A 653 -9.84 2.92 -14.40
CA LEU A 653 -8.42 2.57 -14.53
C LEU A 653 -7.54 3.75 -14.06
N PHE A 654 -6.64 3.45 -13.12
CA PHE A 654 -5.66 4.42 -12.62
C PHE A 654 -4.79 4.94 -13.78
N GLY A 655 -4.62 6.26 -13.86
CA GLY A 655 -3.83 6.89 -14.93
C GLY A 655 -4.50 6.91 -16.30
N LYS A 656 -5.79 6.56 -16.43
CA LYS A 656 -6.53 6.66 -17.72
C LYS A 656 -6.49 8.09 -18.28
N LYS A 657 -6.05 8.23 -19.54
CA LYS A 657 -5.82 9.52 -20.25
C LYS A 657 -6.76 9.79 -21.43
N ASP A 658 -7.31 8.76 -22.04
CA ASP A 658 -8.26 8.78 -23.17
C ASP A 658 -9.70 9.17 -22.73
N VAL A 659 -9.79 10.08 -21.76
CA VAL A 659 -11.02 10.42 -21.04
C VAL A 659 -11.93 11.37 -21.83
N PHE A 660 -11.40 11.97 -22.90
CA PHE A 660 -12.13 12.85 -23.81
C PHE A 660 -12.74 12.09 -25.01
N ASP A 661 -12.27 10.87 -25.29
CA ASP A 661 -12.57 10.18 -26.55
C ASP A 661 -13.96 9.54 -26.52
N THR A 662 -14.34 8.97 -25.37
CA THR A 662 -15.59 8.21 -25.22
C THR A 662 -16.36 8.64 -23.96
N PRO A 663 -17.70 8.69 -24.03
CA PRO A 663 -18.52 8.86 -22.83
C PRO A 663 -18.34 7.69 -21.86
N ILE A 664 -18.31 8.00 -20.57
CA ILE A 664 -18.22 7.02 -19.48
C ILE A 664 -19.64 6.74 -18.99
N GLU A 665 -20.03 5.46 -18.98
CA GLU A 665 -21.31 5.00 -18.43
C GLU A 665 -21.27 5.00 -16.90
N LEU A 666 -22.28 5.56 -16.27
CA LEU A 666 -22.40 5.71 -14.82
C LEU A 666 -23.85 5.49 -14.38
N VAL A 667 -24.03 5.04 -13.14
CA VAL A 667 -25.36 4.97 -12.53
C VAL A 667 -25.93 6.38 -12.34
N CYS A 668 -27.22 6.58 -12.62
CA CYS A 668 -27.88 7.85 -12.39
C CYS A 668 -27.81 8.32 -10.93
N GLY A 669 -27.69 9.63 -10.75
CA GLY A 669 -27.57 10.25 -9.44
C GLY A 669 -26.71 11.52 -9.46
N GLN A 670 -26.39 12.00 -8.26
CA GLN A 670 -25.57 13.18 -8.02
C GLN A 670 -24.10 12.82 -7.96
N TYR A 671 -23.25 13.65 -8.53
CA TYR A 671 -21.82 13.45 -8.63
C TYR A 671 -21.03 14.71 -8.29
N ARG A 672 -19.77 14.48 -7.89
CA ARG A 672 -18.74 15.50 -7.73
C ARG A 672 -17.54 15.12 -8.58
N LEU A 673 -17.12 16.03 -9.46
CA LEU A 673 -15.84 16.02 -10.13
C LEU A 673 -14.84 16.80 -9.28
N ILE A 674 -13.68 16.20 -9.03
CA ILE A 674 -12.55 16.85 -8.39
C ILE A 674 -11.46 16.97 -9.45
N THR A 675 -10.96 18.18 -9.67
CA THR A 675 -9.67 18.39 -10.35
C THR A 675 -8.69 19.03 -9.38
N GLY A 676 -7.41 18.71 -9.49
CA GLY A 676 -6.39 19.33 -8.66
C GLY A 676 -5.08 19.56 -9.38
N THR A 677 -4.52 20.73 -9.10
CA THR A 677 -3.24 21.19 -9.62
C THR A 677 -2.26 21.31 -8.44
N ARG A 678 -1.31 20.38 -8.34
CA ARG A 678 -0.31 20.37 -7.26
C ARG A 678 0.84 21.33 -7.60
N LEU A 679 1.18 22.20 -6.65
CA LEU A 679 2.30 23.13 -6.74
C LEU A 679 3.57 22.52 -6.13
N PRO A 680 4.78 23.03 -6.44
CA PRO A 680 6.03 22.54 -5.87
C PRO A 680 6.08 22.55 -4.33
N SER A 681 5.37 23.48 -3.68
CA SER A 681 5.21 23.53 -2.21
C SER A 681 4.47 22.32 -1.62
N GLY A 682 3.79 21.54 -2.46
CA GLY A 682 2.85 20.50 -2.09
C GLY A 682 1.41 20.99 -1.93
N THR A 683 1.18 22.31 -2.00
CA THR A 683 -0.17 22.89 -2.00
C THR A 683 -0.93 22.41 -3.23
N VAL A 684 -2.20 22.04 -3.07
CA VAL A 684 -3.05 21.68 -4.21
C VAL A 684 -4.14 22.71 -4.41
N LYS A 685 -4.18 23.29 -5.61
CA LYS A 685 -5.31 24.09 -6.08
C LYS A 685 -6.40 23.14 -6.58
N VAL A 686 -7.38 22.90 -5.73
CA VAL A 686 -8.49 21.98 -6.01
C VAL A 686 -9.67 22.75 -6.59
N ARG A 687 -10.38 22.14 -7.53
CA ARG A 687 -11.69 22.56 -8.03
C ARG A 687 -12.68 21.41 -7.86
N LEU A 688 -13.81 21.73 -7.23
CA LEU A 688 -14.95 20.83 -7.05
C LEU A 688 -16.06 21.29 -7.97
N ALA A 689 -16.56 20.40 -8.83
CA ALA A 689 -17.71 20.66 -9.68
C ALA A 689 -18.80 19.62 -9.41
N TYR A 690 -20.03 20.08 -9.19
CA TYR A 690 -21.18 19.22 -8.87
C TYR A 690 -22.11 19.11 -10.07
N PHE A 691 -22.64 17.91 -10.32
CA PHE A 691 -23.49 17.65 -11.48
C PHE A 691 -24.35 16.39 -11.28
N ASP A 692 -25.36 16.24 -12.14
CA ASP A 692 -26.27 15.10 -12.15
C ASP A 692 -26.08 14.23 -13.42
N ILE A 693 -26.25 12.92 -13.27
CA ILE A 693 -26.39 11.97 -14.37
C ILE A 693 -27.84 11.51 -14.44
N SER A 694 -28.47 11.75 -15.58
CA SER A 694 -29.87 11.40 -15.85
C SER A 694 -30.01 10.18 -16.78
N PRO A 695 -31.11 9.41 -16.70
CA PRO A 695 -31.28 8.16 -17.43
C PRO A 695 -31.13 8.32 -18.94
N SER A 696 -30.31 7.48 -19.57
CA SER A 696 -30.08 7.42 -21.02
C SER A 696 -29.63 8.74 -21.66
N THR A 697 -29.09 9.68 -20.87
CA THR A 697 -28.60 10.98 -21.36
C THR A 697 -27.09 11.09 -21.18
N THR A 698 -26.46 11.93 -22.02
CA THR A 698 -25.04 12.28 -21.90
C THR A 698 -24.89 13.67 -21.29
N THR A 699 -24.39 13.73 -20.05
CA THR A 699 -23.98 14.97 -19.40
C THR A 699 -22.60 15.39 -19.92
N LYS A 700 -22.53 16.54 -20.58
CA LYS A 700 -21.27 17.12 -21.07
C LYS A 700 -20.65 18.02 -20.01
N LEU A 701 -19.40 17.76 -19.63
CA LEU A 701 -18.68 18.54 -18.62
C LEU A 701 -17.34 19.00 -19.15
N THR A 702 -17.04 20.29 -19.00
CA THR A 702 -15.69 20.80 -19.27
C THR A 702 -14.77 20.37 -18.14
N LEU A 703 -13.73 19.60 -18.47
CA LEU A 703 -12.70 19.21 -17.53
C LEU A 703 -11.64 20.33 -17.45
N SER A 704 -11.79 21.21 -16.45
CA SER A 704 -10.90 22.37 -16.23
C SER A 704 -10.03 22.16 -15.01
N PHE A 705 -8.77 22.57 -15.12
CA PHE A 705 -7.82 22.58 -14.02
C PHE A 705 -7.46 24.02 -13.69
N ARG A 706 -7.20 24.31 -12.41
CA ARG A 706 -6.79 25.65 -11.97
C ARG A 706 -5.35 25.92 -12.43
N SER A 707 -5.06 27.14 -12.85
CA SER A 707 -3.75 27.48 -13.43
C SER A 707 -2.60 27.18 -12.46
N LYS A 708 -1.53 26.63 -13.01
CA LYS A 708 -0.20 26.70 -12.41
C LYS A 708 0.36 28.08 -12.74
N ASP A 709 0.09 29.08 -11.92
CA ASP A 709 0.82 30.35 -12.03
C ASP A 709 2.25 30.11 -11.51
N MET A 710 3.04 29.37 -12.30
CA MET A 710 4.46 29.11 -12.03
C MET A 710 5.28 29.97 -12.97
N GLU A 711 5.67 31.16 -12.49
CA GLU A 711 6.93 31.71 -12.98
C GLU A 711 8.03 30.74 -12.55
N ILE A 712 8.73 30.11 -13.50
CA ILE A 712 9.90 29.28 -13.19
C ILE A 712 11.10 30.23 -13.02
N PRO A 713 11.52 30.55 -11.78
CA PRO A 713 12.56 31.54 -11.55
C PRO A 713 13.92 31.04 -12.06
N ILE A 714 14.87 31.96 -12.16
CA ILE A 714 16.28 31.60 -12.20
C ILE A 714 16.72 31.46 -10.74
N LEU A 715 16.96 30.22 -10.30
CA LEU A 715 17.40 29.93 -8.93
C LEU A 715 18.88 30.27 -8.76
N ALA A 716 19.70 29.94 -9.76
CA ALA A 716 21.11 30.28 -9.83
C ALA A 716 21.66 30.10 -11.25
N SER A 717 22.93 30.42 -11.46
CA SER A 717 23.62 30.24 -12.74
C SER A 717 25.01 29.65 -12.54
N LEU A 718 25.38 28.70 -13.40
CA LEU A 718 26.76 28.21 -13.47
C LEU A 718 27.69 29.31 -14.03
N SER A 719 28.92 29.37 -13.52
CA SER A 719 29.96 30.25 -14.09
C SER A 719 30.53 29.67 -15.39
N ALA A 720 31.21 30.49 -16.19
CA ALA A 720 31.89 30.00 -17.39
C ALA A 720 32.92 28.90 -17.08
N ASP A 721 33.69 29.05 -15.99
CA ASP A 721 34.63 28.02 -15.52
C ASP A 721 33.90 26.72 -15.13
N ALA A 722 32.75 26.83 -14.45
CA ALA A 722 31.93 25.68 -14.09
C ALA A 722 31.38 24.93 -15.31
N MET A 723 31.08 25.66 -16.39
CA MET A 723 30.55 25.09 -17.64
C MET A 723 31.58 24.24 -18.39
N ASP A 724 32.87 24.52 -18.25
CA ASP A 724 33.93 23.77 -18.93
C ASP A 724 34.44 22.56 -18.12
N LYS A 725 33.95 22.34 -16.89
CA LYS A 725 34.36 21.21 -16.05
C LYS A 725 33.72 19.89 -16.48
N GLU A 726 34.53 18.84 -16.43
CA GLU A 726 34.10 17.45 -16.52
C GLU A 726 34.06 16.87 -15.10
N LEU A 727 32.86 16.76 -14.53
CA LEU A 727 32.66 16.45 -13.12
C LEU A 727 32.30 14.98 -12.86
N PHE A 728 32.04 14.24 -13.93
CA PHE A 728 31.41 12.93 -13.88
C PHE A 728 32.23 11.88 -14.66
N PHE A 729 32.03 10.61 -14.34
CA PHE A 729 32.61 9.48 -15.08
C PHE A 729 31.53 8.51 -15.59
N PRO A 730 31.43 8.21 -16.90
CA PRO A 730 32.26 8.69 -18.01
C PRO A 730 32.26 10.22 -18.16
N GLN A 731 33.33 10.80 -18.72
CA GLN A 731 33.50 12.25 -18.78
C GLN A 731 32.46 12.92 -19.69
N ILE A 732 31.81 13.96 -19.15
CA ILE A 732 30.95 14.88 -19.88
C ILE A 732 31.16 16.29 -19.30
N SER A 733 31.44 17.27 -20.16
CA SER A 733 31.52 18.66 -19.73
C SER A 733 30.13 19.21 -19.44
N MET A 734 30.00 20.08 -18.45
CA MET A 734 28.70 20.70 -18.13
C MET A 734 28.08 21.40 -19.34
N LYS A 735 28.89 22.05 -20.17
CA LYS A 735 28.47 22.66 -21.43
C LYS A 735 27.87 21.65 -22.42
N ALA A 736 28.49 20.47 -22.58
CA ALA A 736 27.97 19.41 -23.43
C ALA A 736 26.68 18.80 -22.86
N ALA A 737 26.55 18.73 -21.53
CA ALA A 737 25.34 18.26 -20.88
C ALA A 737 24.14 19.18 -21.14
N VAL A 738 24.29 20.51 -20.99
CA VAL A 738 23.15 21.44 -21.12
C VAL A 738 22.88 21.91 -22.55
N GLN A 739 23.84 21.88 -23.48
CA GLN A 739 23.59 22.37 -24.85
C GLN A 739 23.07 21.25 -25.76
N PRO A 740 22.07 21.52 -26.64
CA PRO A 740 21.44 22.81 -26.91
C PRO A 740 20.08 23.05 -26.19
N ARG A 741 19.59 22.09 -25.39
CA ARG A 741 18.19 22.06 -24.90
C ARG A 741 18.00 22.26 -23.39
N GLY A 742 19.07 22.20 -22.62
CA GLY A 742 19.06 22.07 -21.16
C GLY A 742 19.40 20.64 -20.71
N ALA A 743 19.47 20.45 -19.40
CA ALA A 743 19.74 19.15 -18.79
C ALA A 743 18.89 18.95 -17.53
N VAL A 744 18.52 17.70 -17.27
CA VAL A 744 18.08 17.24 -15.95
C VAL A 744 19.23 16.47 -15.35
N ILE A 745 19.68 16.86 -14.16
CA ILE A 745 20.79 16.19 -13.46
C ILE A 745 20.29 15.77 -12.10
N ALA A 746 20.36 14.47 -11.80
CA ALA A 746 19.92 13.93 -10.53
C ALA A 746 21.03 13.13 -9.86
N TRP A 747 21.28 13.40 -8.59
CA TRP A 747 22.06 12.53 -7.71
C TRP A 747 21.12 11.57 -7.01
N ILE A 748 21.39 10.27 -7.10
CA ILE A 748 20.51 9.20 -6.62
C ILE A 748 21.21 8.29 -5.61
N GLU A 749 20.41 7.71 -4.71
CA GLU A 749 20.74 6.52 -3.91
C GLU A 749 19.89 5.36 -4.43
N PRO A 750 20.36 4.58 -5.42
CA PRO A 750 19.50 3.74 -6.23
C PRO A 750 18.69 2.68 -5.47
N ASP A 751 19.25 2.18 -4.36
CA ASP A 751 18.60 1.12 -3.57
C ASP A 751 17.54 1.65 -2.58
N ARG A 752 17.49 2.97 -2.36
CA ARG A 752 16.54 3.62 -1.43
C ARG A 752 15.23 3.97 -2.11
N GLU A 753 14.12 3.85 -1.37
CA GLU A 753 12.76 4.08 -1.87
C GLU A 753 12.57 5.41 -2.64
N PRO A 754 13.08 6.58 -2.17
CA PRO A 754 12.93 7.85 -2.89
C PRO A 754 13.52 7.84 -4.31
N SER A 755 14.72 7.28 -4.48
CA SER A 755 15.37 7.22 -5.79
C SER A 755 14.70 6.19 -6.69
N LYS A 756 14.23 5.06 -6.14
CA LYS A 756 13.44 4.06 -6.89
C LYS A 756 12.16 4.66 -7.46
N HIS A 757 11.51 5.57 -6.73
CA HIS A 757 10.37 6.31 -7.24
C HIS A 757 10.73 7.24 -8.40
N LEU A 758 11.79 8.06 -8.25
CA LEU A 758 12.26 8.91 -9.35
C LEU A 758 12.60 8.08 -10.60
N LEU A 759 13.34 6.98 -10.45
CA LEU A 759 13.68 6.09 -11.56
C LEU A 759 12.42 5.50 -12.23
N ARG A 760 11.43 5.05 -11.45
CA ARG A 760 10.15 4.57 -11.99
C ARG A 760 9.43 5.67 -12.77
N GLU A 761 9.34 6.87 -12.22
CA GLU A 761 8.70 8.01 -12.89
C GLU A 761 9.40 8.35 -14.22
N LEU A 762 10.74 8.31 -14.26
CA LEU A 762 11.48 8.52 -15.50
C LEU A 762 11.18 7.46 -16.56
N ARG A 763 10.97 6.19 -16.16
CA ARG A 763 10.53 5.12 -17.08
C ARG A 763 9.12 5.39 -17.61
N GLU A 764 8.19 5.74 -16.72
CA GLU A 764 6.79 6.05 -17.08
C GLU A 764 6.69 7.28 -18.00
N LEU A 765 7.61 8.23 -17.84
CA LEU A 765 7.70 9.48 -18.60
C LEU A 765 8.73 9.43 -19.74
N ALA A 766 9.28 8.25 -20.06
CA ALA A 766 10.32 8.10 -21.07
C ALA A 766 9.95 8.73 -22.42
N PRO A 767 8.74 8.52 -22.98
CA PRO A 767 8.35 9.15 -24.25
C PRO A 767 8.40 10.69 -24.22
N ALA A 768 8.06 11.31 -23.07
CA ALA A 768 8.05 12.76 -22.92
C ALA A 768 9.48 13.34 -22.80
N PHE A 769 10.35 12.69 -22.04
CA PHE A 769 11.77 13.09 -21.95
C PHE A 769 12.49 12.91 -23.29
N GLU A 770 12.19 11.84 -24.03
CA GLU A 770 12.74 11.61 -25.36
C GLU A 770 12.26 12.66 -26.37
N ALA A 771 10.98 13.07 -26.29
CA ALA A 771 10.43 14.11 -27.14
C ALA A 771 11.08 15.50 -26.89
N TRP A 772 11.43 15.81 -25.64
CA TRP A 772 12.18 17.04 -25.31
C TRP A 772 13.60 17.05 -25.91
N ASN A 773 14.24 15.87 -26.01
CA ASN A 773 15.55 15.65 -26.61
C ASN A 773 16.70 16.46 -25.97
N GLY A 774 16.62 16.75 -24.66
CA GLY A 774 17.75 17.20 -23.84
C GLY A 774 18.40 16.04 -23.08
N GLN A 775 19.42 16.31 -22.25
CA GLN A 775 20.12 15.25 -21.51
C GLN A 775 19.44 14.98 -20.16
N VAL A 776 19.28 13.69 -19.81
CA VAL A 776 18.94 13.27 -18.44
C VAL A 776 20.16 12.56 -17.84
N ILE A 777 20.82 13.19 -16.88
CA ILE A 777 22.04 12.68 -16.27
C ILE A 777 21.70 12.17 -14.88
N LEU A 778 21.78 10.86 -14.70
CA LEU A 778 21.67 10.19 -13.41
C LEU A 778 23.06 9.99 -12.85
N THR A 779 23.29 10.39 -11.61
CA THR A 779 24.60 10.35 -10.97
C THR A 779 24.52 9.72 -9.59
N ALA A 780 25.57 9.03 -9.17
CA ALA A 780 25.69 8.54 -7.79
C ALA A 780 27.10 8.77 -7.26
N GLY A 781 27.21 8.91 -5.93
CA GLY A 781 28.50 8.80 -5.24
C GLY A 781 28.97 7.35 -5.18
N GLU A 782 30.28 7.14 -5.06
CA GLU A 782 30.86 5.79 -4.97
C GLU A 782 30.35 5.01 -3.75
N ASP A 783 30.10 5.71 -2.65
CA ASP A 783 29.55 5.15 -1.41
C ASP A 783 28.05 4.78 -1.50
N LYS A 784 27.35 5.23 -2.55
CA LYS A 784 25.91 4.98 -2.75
C LYS A 784 25.61 3.86 -3.73
N LEU A 785 26.61 3.40 -4.46
CA LEU A 785 26.49 2.28 -5.36
C LEU A 785 26.64 0.97 -4.59
N THR A 786 25.71 0.05 -4.83
CA THR A 786 25.80 -1.31 -4.29
C THR A 786 25.75 -2.33 -5.43
N ALA A 787 26.12 -3.57 -5.13
CA ALA A 787 26.12 -4.66 -6.11
C ALA A 787 24.74 -4.96 -6.70
N SER A 788 23.64 -4.52 -6.06
CA SER A 788 22.28 -4.72 -6.57
C SER A 788 21.89 -3.74 -7.69
N PHE A 789 22.71 -2.74 -7.99
CA PHE A 789 22.40 -1.73 -8.99
C PHE A 789 23.23 -1.87 -10.28
N SER A 790 22.56 -2.07 -11.40
CA SER A 790 23.16 -2.01 -12.75
C SER A 790 22.23 -1.29 -13.71
N LEU A 791 22.75 -0.26 -14.39
CA LEU A 791 22.00 0.53 -15.37
C LEU A 791 22.17 0.06 -16.81
N GLU A 792 23.21 -0.74 -17.09
CA GLU A 792 23.40 -1.34 -18.42
C GLU A 792 22.25 -2.29 -18.81
N GLN A 793 21.38 -2.64 -17.85
CA GLN A 793 20.25 -3.55 -18.02
C GLN A 793 18.87 -2.86 -18.04
N ASP A 794 18.78 -1.54 -17.85
CA ASP A 794 17.48 -0.85 -17.72
C ASP A 794 17.05 -0.12 -19.00
N ALA A 795 16.65 -0.90 -20.00
CA ALA A 795 16.19 -0.40 -21.30
C ALA A 795 14.86 0.40 -21.24
N ALA A 796 14.21 0.46 -20.07
CA ALA A 796 12.95 1.17 -19.88
C ALA A 796 13.13 2.65 -19.50
N LEU A 797 14.35 3.08 -19.16
CA LEU A 797 14.66 4.50 -18.97
C LEU A 797 14.63 5.27 -20.30
N PRO A 798 14.46 6.61 -20.27
CA PRO A 798 14.51 7.42 -21.49
C PRO A 798 15.81 7.19 -22.26
N ARG A 799 15.76 7.06 -23.60
CA ARG A 799 16.97 6.83 -24.42
C ARG A 799 18.02 7.94 -24.33
N ASN A 800 17.62 9.13 -23.93
CA ASN A 800 18.48 10.28 -23.65
C ASN A 800 18.97 10.35 -22.20
N ALA A 801 18.73 9.31 -21.40
CA ALA A 801 19.29 9.16 -20.06
C ALA A 801 20.69 8.54 -20.11
N SER A 802 21.59 9.05 -19.29
CA SER A 802 22.95 8.55 -19.12
C SER A 802 23.31 8.48 -17.64
N PHE A 803 24.14 7.50 -17.30
CA PHE A 803 24.61 7.31 -15.93
C PHE A 803 26.06 7.67 -15.76
N HIS A 804 26.34 8.34 -14.64
CA HIS A 804 27.69 8.69 -14.29
C HIS A 804 27.99 8.56 -12.80
N LEU A 805 29.27 8.38 -12.49
CA LEU A 805 29.81 8.45 -11.14
C LEU A 805 30.28 9.88 -10.84
N ASP A 806 29.87 10.42 -9.69
CA ASP A 806 30.39 11.69 -9.17
C ASP A 806 31.40 11.41 -8.05
N GLN A 807 32.66 11.26 -8.43
CA GLN A 807 33.73 10.94 -7.49
C GLN A 807 33.91 12.07 -6.45
N SER A 808 33.86 11.70 -5.17
CA SER A 808 33.91 12.67 -4.06
C SER A 808 32.85 13.78 -4.13
N TYR A 809 31.73 13.55 -4.82
CA TYR A 809 30.65 14.51 -4.98
C TYR A 809 31.10 15.86 -5.56
N ALA A 810 32.11 15.87 -6.43
CA ALA A 810 32.64 17.09 -7.05
C ALA A 810 31.57 17.87 -7.82
N GLY A 811 30.70 17.16 -8.54
CA GLY A 811 29.53 17.71 -9.21
C GLY A 811 28.56 18.31 -8.21
N LEU A 812 28.10 17.53 -7.23
CA LEU A 812 27.13 18.02 -6.25
C LEU A 812 27.64 19.26 -5.49
N ASN A 813 28.91 19.24 -5.09
CA ASN A 813 29.58 20.35 -4.39
C ASN A 813 29.73 21.62 -5.26
N LEU A 814 29.63 21.51 -6.58
CA LEU A 814 29.55 22.66 -7.48
C LEU A 814 28.16 23.32 -7.43
N PHE A 815 27.10 22.52 -7.35
CA PHE A 815 25.71 22.98 -7.46
C PHE A 815 25.15 23.53 -6.13
N GLN A 816 25.36 22.81 -5.03
CA GLN A 816 24.72 23.12 -3.75
C GLN A 816 24.97 24.54 -3.23
N PRO A 817 26.19 25.11 -3.30
CA PRO A 817 26.44 26.46 -2.79
C PRO A 817 25.70 27.57 -3.55
N LEU A 818 25.21 27.27 -4.76
CA LEU A 818 24.55 28.21 -5.65
C LEU A 818 23.07 28.40 -5.30
N VAL A 819 22.44 27.44 -4.63
CA VAL A 819 20.99 27.41 -4.37
C VAL A 819 20.66 27.62 -2.89
N VAL A 820 19.37 27.75 -2.58
CA VAL A 820 18.85 27.86 -1.20
C VAL A 820 17.86 26.72 -0.95
N PRO A 821 18.12 25.83 0.03
CA PRO A 821 19.24 25.84 0.97
C PRO A 821 20.59 25.54 0.29
N LYS A 822 21.69 26.09 0.85
CA LYS A 822 23.06 25.96 0.30
C LYS A 822 23.67 24.57 0.43
N ARG A 823 22.94 23.63 1.03
CA ARG A 823 23.34 22.25 1.26
C ARG A 823 22.09 21.39 1.27
N MET A 824 22.07 20.43 0.36
CA MET A 824 20.99 19.46 0.22
C MET A 824 21.54 18.10 0.66
N GLU A 825 20.83 17.40 1.52
CA GLU A 825 21.34 16.16 2.13
C GLU A 825 20.44 14.95 1.84
N GLN A 826 19.27 15.18 1.25
CA GLN A 826 18.28 14.12 1.03
C GLN A 826 18.25 13.70 -0.43
N PHE A 827 18.67 12.47 -0.72
CA PHE A 827 18.59 11.92 -2.07
C PHE A 827 17.14 11.44 -2.39
N PRO A 828 16.71 11.49 -3.67
CA PRO A 828 17.44 12.04 -4.80
C PRO A 828 17.49 13.57 -4.77
N ILE A 829 18.60 14.15 -5.25
CA ILE A 829 18.77 15.59 -5.43
C ILE A 829 18.74 15.86 -6.93
N LEU A 830 17.72 16.57 -7.42
CA LEU A 830 17.52 16.82 -8.84
C LEU A 830 17.59 18.32 -9.14
N PHE A 831 18.25 18.66 -10.25
CA PHE A 831 18.29 20.00 -10.82
C PHE A 831 17.84 19.97 -12.28
N VAL A 832 17.09 20.99 -12.71
CA VAL A 832 16.79 21.27 -14.12
C VAL A 832 17.54 22.52 -14.52
N LEU A 833 18.32 22.42 -15.58
CA LEU A 833 19.07 23.50 -16.18
C LEU A 833 18.52 23.85 -17.55
N ASP A 834 18.55 25.14 -17.91
CA ASP A 834 18.32 25.57 -19.29
C ASP A 834 19.58 25.47 -20.16
N ASN A 835 19.45 25.81 -21.44
CA ASN A 835 20.50 25.66 -22.46
C ASN A 835 21.73 26.56 -22.27
N VAL A 836 21.71 27.47 -21.29
CA VAL A 836 22.85 28.34 -20.93
C VAL A 836 23.37 28.06 -19.52
N GLY A 837 22.91 26.98 -18.87
CA GLY A 837 23.41 26.54 -17.57
C GLY A 837 22.82 27.31 -16.38
N ARG A 838 21.63 27.89 -16.51
CA ARG A 838 20.89 28.46 -15.38
C ARG A 838 20.04 27.38 -14.72
N ILE A 839 20.08 27.30 -13.39
CA ILE A 839 19.25 26.39 -12.60
C ILE A 839 17.84 26.98 -12.52
N ARG A 840 16.86 26.22 -13.00
CA ARG A 840 15.46 26.65 -13.13
C ARG A 840 14.52 25.90 -12.20
N TYR A 841 14.87 24.69 -11.80
CA TYR A 841 14.14 23.90 -10.82
C TYR A 841 15.12 23.05 -10.01
N MET A 842 14.76 22.78 -8.75
CA MET A 842 15.46 21.83 -7.90
C MET A 842 14.48 21.07 -7.00
N SER A 843 14.85 19.84 -6.64
CA SER A 843 14.15 19.03 -5.62
C SER A 843 15.15 18.20 -4.84
N GLU A 844 14.87 17.94 -3.56
CA GLU A 844 15.56 16.94 -2.76
C GLU A 844 14.58 16.00 -2.04
N GLY A 845 15.06 14.81 -1.72
CA GLY A 845 14.38 13.84 -0.86
C GLY A 845 13.15 13.19 -1.47
N TYR A 846 12.31 12.63 -0.61
CA TYR A 846 11.11 11.93 -1.04
C TYR A 846 10.00 12.89 -1.47
N LYS A 847 9.63 12.79 -2.74
CA LYS A 847 8.45 13.40 -3.31
C LYS A 847 8.04 12.58 -4.53
N LEU A 848 6.74 12.32 -4.68
CA LEU A 848 6.21 11.74 -5.92
C LEU A 848 5.88 12.84 -6.92
N GLY A 849 6.14 12.56 -8.19
CA GLY A 849 5.96 13.49 -9.31
C GLY A 849 7.17 14.37 -9.60
N ILE A 850 8.36 14.08 -9.05
CA ILE A 850 9.58 14.85 -9.35
C ILE A 850 9.86 14.82 -10.86
N GLY A 851 9.72 13.67 -11.51
CA GLY A 851 9.93 13.54 -12.96
C GLY A 851 8.96 14.41 -13.77
N LYS A 852 7.70 14.48 -13.34
CA LYS A 852 6.67 15.34 -13.96
C LYS A 852 6.96 16.83 -13.72
N GLU A 853 7.33 17.22 -12.51
CA GLU A 853 7.69 18.61 -12.19
C GLU A 853 8.92 19.08 -12.98
N ALA A 854 9.90 18.18 -13.21
CA ALA A 854 11.03 18.48 -14.07
C ALA A 854 10.60 18.74 -15.52
N LEU A 855 9.68 17.93 -16.07
CA LEU A 855 9.09 18.18 -17.40
C LEU A 855 8.28 19.48 -17.46
N ASP A 856 7.48 19.77 -16.43
CA ASP A 856 6.74 21.03 -16.34
C ASP A 856 7.69 22.23 -16.38
N ALA A 857 8.80 22.17 -15.64
CA ALA A 857 9.83 23.21 -15.68
C ALA A 857 10.48 23.32 -17.06
N ILE A 858 10.81 22.20 -17.70
CA ILE A 858 11.35 22.15 -19.07
C ILE A 858 10.41 22.82 -20.08
N HIS A 859 9.11 22.49 -20.06
CA HIS A 859 8.14 23.06 -20.98
C HIS A 859 7.95 24.56 -20.76
N ALA A 860 7.89 25.01 -19.51
CA ALA A 860 7.80 26.44 -19.19
C ALA A 860 9.02 27.23 -19.68
N ILE A 861 10.23 26.65 -19.58
CA ILE A 861 11.46 27.26 -20.13
C ILE A 861 11.35 27.39 -21.66
N ALA A 862 10.90 26.35 -22.36
CA ALA A 862 10.76 26.35 -23.82
C ALA A 862 9.74 27.40 -24.30
N ASN A 863 8.61 27.53 -23.61
CA ASN A 863 7.57 28.51 -23.96
C ASN A 863 8.02 29.96 -23.71
N SER A 864 8.82 30.21 -22.67
CA SER A 864 9.37 31.55 -22.39
C SER A 864 10.34 32.07 -23.47
N HIS A 865 10.89 31.19 -24.31
CA HIS A 865 11.72 31.58 -25.46
C HIS A 865 10.89 31.92 -26.71
N GLN A 866 9.63 31.47 -26.82
CA GLN A 866 8.75 31.79 -27.95
C GLN A 866 8.07 33.16 -27.83
N GLU A 867 8.02 33.78 -26.64
CA GLU A 867 7.48 35.13 -26.46
C GLU A 867 8.51 36.25 -26.73
N ILE A 868 9.78 35.90 -27.03
CA ILE A 868 10.89 36.85 -27.22
C ILE A 868 11.40 36.88 -28.69
N ASP A 869 10.94 35.95 -29.53
CA ASP A 869 11.08 35.99 -31.00
C ASP A 869 9.78 36.47 -31.66
#